data_AF-A0A5J4WUD4-F1
#
_entry.id   AF-A0A5J4WUD4-F1
#
_cell.length_a   1.000
_cell.length_b   1.000
_cell.length_c   1.000
_cell.angle_alpha   90.00
_cell.angle_beta   90.00
_cell.angle_gamma   90.00
#
_symmetry.space_group_name_H-M   'P 1'
#
loop_
_entity.id
_entity.type
_entity.pdbx_description
1 polymer ?
#
loop_
_entity_poly.entity_id
_entity_poly.type
_entity_poly.pdbx_seq_one_letter_code
_entity_poly.pdbx_strand_id
1 'polypeptide(L)'
;MSGDSSNALESPIRINETPRSFSLASESSSTATQIRQLRIENEQLRQEKDDIESKLNDQISLLEQNLLKEKTHNKEIDSKLKIAEQSMRQDKKQNKEMKLQLQQEKETENKLIEKEKERLKLEQALKYQIEDKKDAVERSEEEERNKKMEQEKRRFAEEDNQKLRLLIEKQKKDIERLKNNLDSELNLVSEFESKYHAEIDAKDKLKKDLEQIIEEETRKRQEVEQEKRDEQKLKEIALKNVEEIEKTIIKQEEKIQQASIDIKIKTEEITEANSKAEKYASRSKREEKRRKDVETSKRKVDEENFQLKREIDKFKYEIARLKLKFGDEKISSEMRFIEEKEKEREYEILRLKEEIEREKAEKERVIEQNMILIEDLDQESDENETEMKIQETEEQKQIRLKKEKEQKQKLEEKIQTLKVQQTEQGKETEPDPKQTKQINFKDLGQAFPIKIINPDPKEIEFTDVDGVMRKISKKENKNNTVSLTQVLEKGVWSMEAEFSNSSNGYTAVGIVRNSHKIPADTYINKSPHDQNIAAYGKGGWGMNTVLYKGSYTPGNEMFQNNQIVRLEFDSEKGTLTFFLDEVQQPVYFSRIKEKVRFIIYMKKIGSSCIIRSLKKLVAPTVKQLEEEKEIKW
;
A
#
# COMPACT_ATOMS: atom_id res chain seq x y z
N MET A 1 24.72 32.90 162.93
CA MET A 1 23.44 33.61 162.76
C MET A 1 22.35 32.67 163.28
N SER A 2 21.55 32.97 164.29
CA SER A 2 21.54 34.06 165.31
C SER A 2 20.83 33.48 166.57
N GLY A 3 21.08 33.91 167.82
CA GLY A 3 20.46 35.09 168.47
C GLY A 3 18.96 34.86 168.79
N ASP A 4 18.40 35.08 169.99
CA ASP A 4 18.96 35.57 171.28
C ASP A 4 18.00 35.19 172.47
N SER A 5 18.21 35.80 173.64
CA SER A 5 17.63 35.65 175.01
C SER A 5 16.17 36.21 175.18
N SER A 6 15.49 36.29 176.36
CA SER A 6 15.92 36.50 177.77
C SER A 6 14.81 36.32 178.85
N ASN A 7 15.24 36.17 180.13
CA ASN A 7 14.69 36.64 181.43
C ASN A 7 13.27 36.27 181.99
N ALA A 8 12.92 36.49 183.28
CA ALA A 8 13.58 36.32 184.61
C ALA A 8 12.68 36.76 185.83
N LEU A 9 12.93 36.26 187.07
CA LEU A 9 12.58 36.85 188.42
C LEU A 9 11.06 36.90 188.85
N GLU A 10 10.58 36.99 190.12
CA GLU A 10 11.10 36.76 191.50
C GLU A 10 10.04 36.69 192.66
N SER A 11 10.30 35.86 193.69
CA SER A 11 10.27 36.12 195.17
C SER A 11 8.97 36.64 195.93
N PRO A 12 9.01 37.11 197.22
CA PRO A 12 8.85 36.27 198.46
C PRO A 12 7.98 36.86 199.63
N ILE A 13 7.85 36.18 200.81
CA ILE A 13 7.59 36.67 202.23
C ILE A 13 7.22 35.46 203.17
N ARG A 14 7.37 35.31 204.52
CA ARG A 14 7.79 36.06 205.77
C ARG A 14 6.64 36.38 206.80
N ILE A 15 6.77 36.37 208.15
CA ILE A 15 7.73 35.79 209.16
C ILE A 15 7.18 35.91 210.64
N ASN A 16 7.68 35.11 211.63
CA ASN A 16 7.69 35.31 213.13
C ASN A 16 6.35 35.32 213.97
N GLU A 17 6.25 35.21 215.33
CA GLU A 17 7.17 34.89 216.49
C GLU A 17 6.46 34.46 217.84
N THR A 18 7.26 34.21 218.91
CA THR A 18 7.01 33.85 220.35
C THR A 18 6.58 35.08 221.25
N PRO A 19 6.65 35.17 222.63
CA PRO A 19 7.12 34.29 223.77
C PRO A 19 6.33 34.31 225.15
N ARG A 20 6.84 33.59 226.19
CA ARG A 20 6.76 33.86 227.69
C ARG A 20 5.40 33.60 228.44
N SER A 21 5.30 33.40 229.78
CA SER A 21 6.25 33.26 230.94
C SER A 21 5.60 32.87 232.31
N PHE A 22 6.37 32.23 233.23
CA PHE A 22 6.28 32.24 234.75
C PHE A 22 4.96 31.75 235.44
N SER A 23 4.87 31.37 236.75
CA SER A 23 5.81 31.17 237.90
C SER A 23 5.27 30.11 238.92
N LEU A 24 6.00 29.86 240.02
CA LEU A 24 5.69 28.89 241.10
C LEU A 24 4.52 29.31 242.03
N ALA A 25 3.85 28.35 242.69
CA ALA A 25 3.73 28.19 244.17
C ALA A 25 2.43 27.51 244.69
N SER A 26 2.55 26.82 245.84
CA SER A 26 1.55 26.42 246.86
C SER A 26 0.12 25.97 246.47
N GLU A 27 -0.08 24.65 246.59
CA GLU A 27 -1.15 23.96 247.37
C GLU A 27 -2.66 24.24 247.16
N SER A 28 -3.34 23.15 246.78
CA SER A 28 -4.75 22.78 247.03
C SER A 28 -5.90 23.43 246.20
N SER A 29 -6.78 22.55 245.69
CA SER A 29 -8.17 22.82 245.25
C SER A 29 -8.52 23.30 243.83
N SER A 30 -7.64 23.26 242.82
CA SER A 30 -7.93 23.84 241.47
C SER A 30 -7.98 22.87 240.26
N THR A 31 -7.57 21.60 240.38
CA THR A 31 -7.26 20.73 239.22
C THR A 31 -8.44 20.19 238.40
N ALA A 32 -9.68 20.25 238.88
CA ALA A 32 -10.81 19.55 238.25
C ALA A 32 -11.29 20.18 236.92
N THR A 33 -11.25 21.51 236.80
CA THR A 33 -11.91 22.24 235.70
C THR A 33 -11.17 22.11 234.36
N GLN A 34 -9.84 22.09 234.40
CA GLN A 34 -8.98 22.24 233.22
C GLN A 34 -8.98 21.00 232.31
N ILE A 35 -9.19 19.81 232.88
CA ILE A 35 -9.26 18.52 232.15
C ILE A 35 -10.47 18.47 231.20
N ARG A 36 -11.54 19.23 231.47
CA ARG A 36 -12.77 19.21 230.66
C ARG A 36 -12.64 19.94 229.33
N GLN A 37 -11.78 20.97 229.26
CA GLN A 37 -11.63 21.81 228.07
C GLN A 37 -10.90 21.06 226.93
N LEU A 38 -9.75 20.46 227.25
CA LEU A 38 -8.86 19.78 226.28
C LEU A 38 -9.51 18.59 225.54
N ARG A 39 -10.60 18.04 226.08
CA ARG A 39 -11.37 16.96 225.41
C ARG A 39 -12.24 17.48 224.25
N ILE A 40 -12.73 18.71 224.31
CA ILE A 40 -13.57 19.29 223.26
C ILE A 40 -12.72 19.66 222.05
N GLU A 41 -11.56 20.26 222.30
CA GLU A 41 -10.59 20.70 221.29
C GLU A 41 -10.01 19.52 220.47
N ASN A 42 -9.74 18.38 221.12
CA ASN A 42 -9.31 17.15 220.44
C ASN A 42 -10.37 16.55 219.51
N GLU A 43 -11.66 16.77 219.78
CA GLU A 43 -12.76 16.23 218.96
C GLU A 43 -12.92 17.05 217.67
N GLN A 44 -12.77 18.38 217.74
CA GLN A 44 -12.81 19.25 216.55
C GLN A 44 -11.66 18.97 215.57
N LEU A 45 -10.43 18.81 216.07
CA LEU A 45 -9.26 18.54 215.23
C LEU A 45 -9.34 17.18 214.49
N ARG A 46 -10.12 16.22 215.01
CA ARG A 46 -10.43 14.97 214.28
C ARG A 46 -11.36 15.23 213.11
N GLN A 47 -12.42 16.01 213.31
CA GLN A 47 -13.38 16.34 212.25
C GLN A 47 -12.72 17.11 211.10
N GLU A 48 -11.86 18.10 211.39
CA GLU A 48 -11.13 18.83 210.34
C GLU A 48 -10.18 17.93 209.55
N LYS A 49 -9.48 16.99 210.21
CA LYS A 49 -8.58 16.04 209.54
C LYS A 49 -9.33 15.16 208.53
N ASP A 50 -10.42 14.53 208.97
CA ASP A 50 -11.14 13.56 208.14
C ASP A 50 -11.83 14.26 206.94
N ASP A 51 -12.27 15.51 207.12
CA ASP A 51 -12.84 16.35 206.06
C ASP A 51 -11.80 16.83 205.03
N ILE A 52 -10.52 16.95 205.42
CA ILE A 52 -9.38 17.19 204.52
C ILE A 52 -8.98 15.92 203.76
N GLU A 53 -8.92 14.76 204.43
CA GLU A 53 -8.61 13.48 203.79
C GLU A 53 -9.65 13.06 202.75
N SER A 54 -10.94 13.38 202.97
CA SER A 54 -11.98 13.18 201.94
C SER A 54 -11.69 14.00 200.68
N LYS A 55 -11.43 15.31 200.83
CA LYS A 55 -11.21 16.24 199.70
C LYS A 55 -9.97 15.90 198.88
N LEU A 56 -8.93 15.36 199.51
CA LEU A 56 -7.72 14.88 198.81
C LEU A 56 -8.02 13.62 197.98
N ASN A 57 -8.77 12.66 198.52
CA ASN A 57 -9.15 11.45 197.78
C ASN A 57 -10.03 11.77 196.55
N ASP A 58 -10.97 12.70 196.68
CA ASP A 58 -11.81 13.15 195.56
C ASP A 58 -10.99 13.77 194.41
N GLN A 59 -9.98 14.59 194.73
CA GLN A 59 -9.08 15.17 193.72
C GLN A 59 -8.21 14.12 193.02
N ILE A 60 -7.69 13.13 193.76
CA ILE A 60 -6.90 12.04 193.19
C ILE A 60 -7.76 11.24 192.19
N SER A 61 -8.97 10.84 192.57
CA SER A 61 -9.87 10.08 191.70
C SER A 61 -10.21 10.82 190.40
N LEU A 62 -10.42 12.13 190.47
CA LEU A 62 -10.71 12.96 189.29
C LEU A 62 -9.52 13.06 188.32
N LEU A 63 -8.30 13.16 188.84
CA LEU A 63 -7.07 13.20 188.02
C LEU A 63 -6.81 11.86 187.33
N GLU A 64 -7.00 10.73 188.02
CA GLU A 64 -6.86 9.39 187.43
C GLU A 64 -7.83 9.15 186.27
N GLN A 65 -9.10 9.57 186.41
CA GLN A 65 -10.07 9.49 185.30
C GLN A 65 -9.63 10.28 184.07
N ASN A 66 -9.07 11.48 184.27
CA ASN A 66 -8.65 12.33 183.15
C ASN A 66 -7.42 11.76 182.44
N LEU A 67 -6.44 11.26 183.20
CA LEU A 67 -5.26 10.56 182.64
C LEU A 67 -5.65 9.30 181.85
N LEU A 68 -6.70 8.59 182.26
CA LEU A 68 -7.22 7.43 181.52
C LEU A 68 -7.86 7.84 180.18
N LYS A 69 -8.68 8.90 180.17
CA LYS A 69 -9.33 9.45 178.96
C LYS A 69 -8.30 9.94 177.94
N GLU A 70 -7.25 10.63 178.41
CA GLU A 70 -6.17 11.09 177.54
C GLU A 70 -5.40 9.91 176.91
N LYS A 71 -5.09 8.87 177.70
CA LYS A 71 -4.43 7.65 177.21
C LYS A 71 -5.29 6.86 176.21
N THR A 72 -6.62 6.91 176.27
CA THR A 72 -7.47 6.31 175.23
C THR A 72 -7.54 7.18 173.97
N HIS A 73 -7.64 8.51 174.11
CA HIS A 73 -7.69 9.44 172.98
C HIS A 73 -6.40 9.40 172.13
N ASN A 74 -5.23 9.42 172.77
CA ASN A 74 -3.94 9.35 172.06
C ASN A 74 -3.76 8.02 171.28
N LYS A 75 -4.34 6.91 171.75
CA LYS A 75 -4.36 5.63 171.01
C LYS A 75 -5.26 5.67 169.76
N GLU A 76 -6.41 6.35 169.83
CA GLU A 76 -7.24 6.54 168.63
C GLU A 76 -6.53 7.37 167.56
N ILE A 77 -5.83 8.45 167.97
CA ILE A 77 -5.11 9.35 167.04
C ILE A 77 -4.02 8.55 166.31
N ASP A 78 -3.16 7.84 167.02
CA ASP A 78 -2.09 7.02 166.43
C ASP A 78 -2.63 5.93 165.49
N SER A 79 -3.77 5.32 165.82
CA SER A 79 -4.47 4.37 164.93
C SER A 79 -4.97 5.03 163.63
N LYS A 80 -5.66 6.18 163.74
CA LYS A 80 -6.17 6.96 162.59
C LYS A 80 -5.03 7.45 161.69
N LEU A 81 -3.91 7.88 162.28
CA LEU A 81 -2.74 8.38 161.56
C LEU A 81 -2.05 7.28 160.74
N LYS A 82 -1.91 6.07 161.30
CA LYS A 82 -1.38 4.89 160.57
C LYS A 82 -2.24 4.48 159.37
N ILE A 83 -3.57 4.57 159.48
CA ILE A 83 -4.49 4.29 158.37
C ILE A 83 -4.30 5.32 157.24
N ALA A 84 -4.22 6.61 157.59
CA ALA A 84 -3.98 7.68 156.62
C ALA A 84 -2.62 7.54 155.90
N GLU A 85 -1.56 7.16 156.62
CA GLU A 85 -0.25 6.86 156.01
C GLU A 85 -0.31 5.68 155.04
N GLN A 86 -1.06 4.62 155.35
CA GLN A 86 -1.19 3.47 154.45
C GLN A 86 -1.93 3.84 153.15
N SER A 87 -3.03 4.59 153.22
CA SER A 87 -3.73 5.11 152.02
C SER A 87 -2.78 5.94 151.16
N MET A 88 -2.12 6.94 151.76
CA MET A 88 -1.17 7.82 151.06
C MET A 88 0.02 7.08 150.44
N ARG A 89 0.39 5.89 150.92
CA ARG A 89 1.40 5.01 150.28
C ARG A 89 0.81 4.21 149.11
N GLN A 90 -0.45 3.75 149.21
CA GLN A 90 -1.15 3.06 148.12
C GLN A 90 -1.41 4.02 146.94
N ASP A 91 -1.94 5.22 147.21
CA ASP A 91 -2.23 6.24 146.19
C ASP A 91 -0.96 6.66 145.43
N LYS A 92 0.16 6.85 146.16
CA LYS A 92 1.48 7.13 145.58
C LYS A 92 2.06 5.96 144.78
N LYS A 93 1.63 4.72 145.02
CA LYS A 93 2.01 3.56 144.20
C LYS A 93 1.17 3.55 142.91
N GLN A 94 -0.16 3.61 143.02
CA GLN A 94 -1.07 3.59 141.87
C GLN A 94 -0.80 4.73 140.88
N ASN A 95 -0.54 5.95 141.37
CA ASN A 95 -0.23 7.10 140.52
C ASN A 95 1.11 6.91 139.74
N LYS A 96 2.12 6.29 140.36
CA LYS A 96 3.37 5.91 139.66
C LYS A 96 3.14 4.84 138.59
N GLU A 97 2.28 3.87 138.88
CA GLU A 97 1.95 2.73 138.01
C GLU A 97 1.15 3.19 136.78
N MET A 98 0.13 4.02 136.99
CA MET A 98 -0.64 4.70 135.92
C MET A 98 0.25 5.59 135.05
N LYS A 99 1.19 6.35 135.65
CA LYS A 99 2.13 7.19 134.89
C LYS A 99 3.08 6.36 134.04
N LEU A 100 3.49 5.17 134.49
CA LEU A 100 4.31 4.25 133.71
C LEU A 100 3.53 3.66 132.52
N GLN A 101 2.28 3.24 132.73
CA GLN A 101 1.41 2.74 131.67
C GLN A 101 1.18 3.80 130.58
N LEU A 102 0.82 5.04 130.96
CA LEU A 102 0.62 6.15 130.02
C LEU A 102 1.89 6.50 129.23
N GLN A 103 3.08 6.28 129.79
CA GLN A 103 4.33 6.46 129.06
C GLN A 103 4.58 5.31 128.07
N GLN A 104 4.34 4.06 128.47
CA GLN A 104 4.46 2.89 127.57
C GLN A 104 3.47 2.97 126.40
N GLU A 105 2.23 3.39 126.66
CA GLU A 105 1.19 3.60 125.65
C GLU A 105 1.64 4.64 124.60
N LYS A 106 2.12 5.80 125.03
CA LYS A 106 2.70 6.83 124.15
C LYS A 106 3.92 6.35 123.38
N GLU A 107 4.77 5.53 123.98
CA GLU A 107 5.89 4.91 123.27
C GLU A 107 5.42 3.90 122.21
N THR A 108 4.30 3.20 122.41
CA THR A 108 3.71 2.33 121.38
C THR A 108 2.97 3.10 120.27
N GLU A 109 2.27 4.18 120.61
CA GLU A 109 1.59 5.06 119.66
C GLU A 109 2.61 5.75 118.72
N ASN A 110 3.70 6.29 119.26
CA ASN A 110 4.77 6.87 118.43
C ASN A 110 5.39 5.83 117.47
N LYS A 111 5.65 4.60 117.93
CA LYS A 111 6.16 3.50 117.08
C LYS A 111 5.17 3.09 115.99
N LEU A 112 3.87 3.19 116.25
CA LEU A 112 2.81 3.00 115.24
C LEU A 112 2.82 4.13 114.20
N ILE A 113 2.90 5.38 114.63
CA ILE A 113 2.96 6.57 113.76
C ILE A 113 4.23 6.55 112.88
N GLU A 114 5.37 6.10 113.40
CA GLU A 114 6.59 5.92 112.60
C GLU A 114 6.43 4.82 111.56
N LYS A 115 5.90 3.64 111.93
CA LYS A 115 5.61 2.57 110.96
C LYS A 115 4.60 2.96 109.90
N GLU A 116 3.61 3.79 110.23
CA GLU A 116 2.64 4.31 109.25
C GLU A 116 3.32 5.25 108.24
N LYS A 117 4.22 6.13 108.72
CA LYS A 117 5.04 6.99 107.85
C LYS A 117 6.00 6.16 106.97
N GLU A 118 6.55 5.06 107.47
CA GLU A 118 7.35 4.13 106.68
C GLU A 118 6.50 3.39 105.63
N ARG A 119 5.31 2.90 105.99
CA ARG A 119 4.38 2.27 105.03
C ARG A 119 4.02 3.22 103.91
N LEU A 120 3.65 4.47 104.22
CA LEU A 120 3.30 5.48 103.21
C LEU A 120 4.47 5.82 102.28
N LYS A 121 5.71 5.90 102.80
CA LYS A 121 6.91 6.08 101.97
C LYS A 121 7.13 4.88 101.02
N LEU A 122 6.98 3.66 101.53
CA LEU A 122 7.13 2.43 100.73
C LEU A 122 6.03 2.30 99.67
N GLU A 123 4.80 2.67 100.01
CA GLU A 123 3.63 2.69 99.12
C GLU A 123 3.80 3.73 98.01
N GLN A 124 4.28 4.94 98.33
CA GLN A 124 4.61 5.96 97.35
C GLN A 124 5.78 5.52 96.43
N ALA A 125 6.84 4.93 96.99
CA ALA A 125 7.97 4.41 96.21
C ALA A 125 7.57 3.25 95.28
N LEU A 126 6.69 2.36 95.76
CA LEU A 126 6.12 1.28 94.95
C LEU A 126 5.25 1.84 93.82
N LYS A 127 4.45 2.88 94.08
CA LYS A 127 3.66 3.54 93.03
C LYS A 127 4.54 4.12 91.92
N TYR A 128 5.59 4.87 92.27
CA TYR A 128 6.55 5.36 91.27
C TYR A 128 7.22 4.23 90.49
N GLN A 129 7.64 3.13 91.16
CA GLN A 129 8.18 1.97 90.45
C GLN A 129 7.18 1.28 89.51
N ILE A 130 5.87 1.34 89.77
CA ILE A 130 4.83 0.81 88.88
C ILE A 130 4.66 1.74 87.67
N GLU A 131 4.70 3.05 87.89
CA GLU A 131 4.59 4.08 86.85
C GLU A 131 5.82 4.06 85.92
N ASP A 132 7.04 4.06 86.48
CA ASP A 132 8.31 3.87 85.74
C ASP A 132 8.31 2.59 84.86
N LYS A 133 7.80 1.49 85.40
CA LYS A 133 7.69 0.20 84.68
C LYS A 133 6.63 0.26 83.58
N LYS A 134 5.50 0.93 83.82
CA LYS A 134 4.46 1.11 82.79
C LYS A 134 5.02 1.93 81.63
N ASP A 135 5.67 3.05 81.93
CA ASP A 135 6.28 3.92 80.92
C ASP A 135 7.42 3.23 80.16
N ALA A 136 8.15 2.30 80.79
CA ALA A 136 9.13 1.45 80.12
C ALA A 136 8.47 0.42 79.18
N VAL A 137 7.35 -0.20 79.58
CA VAL A 137 6.58 -1.12 78.72
C VAL A 137 5.96 -0.38 77.53
N GLU A 138 5.34 0.77 77.76
CA GLU A 138 4.65 1.55 76.72
C GLU A 138 5.64 2.03 75.63
N ARG A 139 6.85 2.47 76.02
CA ARG A 139 7.96 2.75 75.10
C ARG A 139 8.45 1.50 74.36
N SER A 140 8.61 0.36 75.06
CA SER A 140 9.02 -0.91 74.44
C SER A 140 8.03 -1.40 73.38
N GLU A 141 6.73 -1.28 73.64
CA GLU A 141 5.70 -1.59 72.65
C GLU A 141 5.72 -0.64 71.46
N GLU A 142 5.92 0.66 71.67
CA GLU A 142 6.03 1.63 70.57
C GLU A 142 7.28 1.39 69.71
N GLU A 143 8.43 1.08 70.32
CA GLU A 143 9.63 0.63 69.59
C GLU A 143 9.36 -0.65 68.79
N GLU A 144 8.66 -1.65 69.36
CA GLU A 144 8.32 -2.87 68.64
C GLU A 144 7.35 -2.62 67.47
N ARG A 145 6.33 -1.77 67.66
CA ARG A 145 5.40 -1.34 66.60
C ARG A 145 6.15 -0.62 65.47
N ASN A 146 7.03 0.32 65.80
CA ASN A 146 7.86 1.04 64.83
C ASN A 146 8.81 0.09 64.07
N LYS A 147 9.42 -0.87 64.77
CA LYS A 147 10.29 -1.89 64.18
C LYS A 147 9.52 -2.83 63.23
N LYS A 148 8.29 -3.20 63.57
CA LYS A 148 7.40 -4.00 62.69
C LYS A 148 7.02 -3.22 61.41
N MET A 149 6.61 -1.97 61.54
CA MET A 149 6.29 -1.11 60.38
C MET A 149 7.52 -0.91 59.45
N GLU A 150 8.71 -0.75 60.02
CA GLU A 150 9.95 -0.65 59.25
C GLU A 150 10.31 -1.98 58.53
N GLN A 151 10.06 -3.13 59.16
CA GLN A 151 10.22 -4.45 58.53
C GLN A 151 9.21 -4.71 57.40
N GLU A 152 8.01 -4.13 57.45
CA GLU A 152 7.05 -4.19 56.34
C GLU A 152 7.43 -3.27 55.18
N LYS A 153 7.83 -2.02 55.46
CA LYS A 153 8.36 -1.10 54.44
C LYS A 153 9.55 -1.71 53.69
N ARG A 154 10.47 -2.37 54.40
CA ARG A 154 11.62 -3.06 53.79
C ARG A 154 11.19 -4.23 52.91
N ARG A 155 10.27 -5.09 53.37
CA ARG A 155 9.76 -6.20 52.55
C ARG A 155 9.09 -5.72 51.27
N PHE A 156 8.24 -4.68 51.35
CA PHE A 156 7.61 -4.10 50.16
C PHE A 156 8.63 -3.53 49.17
N ALA A 157 9.63 -2.77 49.66
CA ALA A 157 10.70 -2.24 48.83
C ALA A 157 11.59 -3.34 48.24
N GLU A 158 11.80 -4.47 48.95
CA GLU A 158 12.58 -5.61 48.48
C GLU A 158 11.84 -6.41 47.39
N GLU A 159 10.53 -6.62 47.54
CA GLU A 159 9.67 -7.19 46.50
C GLU A 159 9.68 -6.34 45.23
N ASP A 160 9.54 -5.01 45.34
CA ASP A 160 9.56 -4.12 44.16
C ASP A 160 10.95 -4.09 43.50
N ASN A 161 12.02 -4.16 44.29
CA ASN A 161 13.38 -4.37 43.75
C ASN A 161 13.53 -5.71 43.02
N GLN A 162 12.89 -6.79 43.48
CA GLN A 162 12.87 -8.08 42.76
C GLN A 162 12.07 -7.97 41.44
N LYS A 163 10.90 -7.35 41.45
CA LYS A 163 10.08 -7.08 40.25
C LYS A 163 10.87 -6.27 39.21
N LEU A 164 11.58 -5.22 39.65
CA LEU A 164 12.45 -4.40 38.79
C LEU A 164 13.64 -5.18 38.23
N ARG A 165 14.31 -6.02 39.02
CA ARG A 165 15.41 -6.89 38.54
C ARG A 165 14.94 -7.85 37.45
N LEU A 166 13.80 -8.51 37.64
CA LEU A 166 13.21 -9.41 36.65
C LEU A 166 12.82 -8.67 35.35
N LEU A 167 12.28 -7.46 35.46
CA LEU A 167 11.97 -6.61 34.30
C LEU A 167 13.23 -6.21 33.52
N ILE A 168 14.29 -5.78 34.22
CA ILE A 168 15.58 -5.41 33.62
C ILE A 168 16.22 -6.63 32.92
N GLU A 169 16.19 -7.81 33.52
CA GLU A 169 16.75 -9.01 32.90
C GLU A 169 15.95 -9.46 31.67
N LYS A 170 14.62 -9.34 31.69
CA LYS A 170 13.79 -9.54 30.50
C LYS A 170 14.16 -8.54 29.40
N GLN A 171 14.23 -7.25 29.72
CA GLN A 171 14.59 -6.20 28.76
C GLN A 171 15.97 -6.43 28.14
N LYS A 172 16.96 -6.93 28.90
CA LYS A 172 18.27 -7.32 28.35
C LYS A 172 18.16 -8.43 27.30
N LYS A 173 17.37 -9.48 27.58
CA LYS A 173 17.15 -10.60 26.64
C LYS A 173 16.37 -10.16 25.39
N ASP A 174 15.41 -9.25 25.55
CA ASP A 174 14.68 -8.65 24.42
C ASP A 174 15.62 -7.77 23.55
N ILE A 175 16.53 -6.99 24.16
CA ILE A 175 17.55 -6.19 23.45
C ILE A 175 18.56 -7.09 22.71
N GLU A 176 19.06 -8.14 23.37
CA GLU A 176 20.00 -9.09 22.78
C GLU A 176 19.39 -9.82 21.56
N ARG A 177 18.12 -10.23 21.68
CA ARG A 177 17.35 -10.79 20.55
C ARG A 177 17.20 -9.77 19.41
N LEU A 178 16.82 -8.52 19.71
CA LEU A 178 16.69 -7.48 18.68
C LEU A 178 18.02 -7.18 17.98
N LYS A 179 19.14 -7.24 18.69
CA LYS A 179 20.47 -7.10 18.08
C LYS A 179 20.78 -8.26 17.13
N ASN A 180 20.56 -9.50 17.56
CA ASN A 180 20.81 -10.67 16.71
C ASN A 180 19.93 -10.68 15.45
N ASN A 181 18.68 -10.21 15.56
CA ASN A 181 17.81 -9.95 14.42
C ASN A 181 18.42 -8.90 13.46
N LEU A 182 18.83 -7.73 13.99
CA LEU A 182 19.44 -6.66 13.19
C LEU A 182 20.72 -7.12 12.46
N ASP A 183 21.60 -7.85 13.15
CA ASP A 183 22.81 -8.41 12.55
C ASP A 183 22.46 -9.41 11.41
N SER A 184 21.34 -10.14 11.52
CA SER A 184 20.85 -11.02 10.42
C SER A 184 20.22 -10.25 9.25
N GLU A 185 19.48 -9.17 9.53
CA GLU A 185 18.91 -8.28 8.49
C GLU A 185 20.02 -7.57 7.71
N LEU A 186 21.09 -7.10 8.38
CA LEU A 186 22.25 -6.48 7.75
C LEU A 186 23.01 -7.43 6.82
N ASN A 187 23.20 -8.69 7.23
CA ASN A 187 23.81 -9.71 6.36
C ASN A 187 22.95 -9.99 5.12
N LEU A 188 21.62 -10.08 5.29
CA LEU A 188 20.70 -10.30 4.17
C LEU A 188 20.69 -9.12 3.18
N VAL A 189 20.72 -7.88 3.68
CA VAL A 189 20.87 -6.68 2.83
C VAL A 189 22.19 -6.71 2.07
N SER A 190 23.30 -7.04 2.72
CA SER A 190 24.62 -7.15 2.06
C SER A 190 24.64 -8.22 0.95
N GLU A 191 23.96 -9.35 1.14
CA GLU A 191 23.76 -10.34 0.08
C GLU A 191 22.93 -9.79 -1.09
N PHE A 192 21.84 -9.07 -0.82
CA PHE A 192 21.00 -8.48 -1.88
C PHE A 192 21.73 -7.39 -2.66
N GLU A 193 22.47 -6.50 -1.98
CA GLU A 193 23.31 -5.48 -2.61
C GLU A 193 24.37 -6.14 -3.52
N SER A 194 25.04 -7.19 -3.02
CA SER A 194 26.03 -7.95 -3.80
C SER A 194 25.42 -8.60 -5.05
N LYS A 195 24.23 -9.19 -4.95
CA LYS A 195 23.49 -9.79 -6.08
C LYS A 195 23.06 -8.72 -7.09
N TYR A 196 22.57 -7.57 -6.60
CA TYR A 196 22.12 -6.45 -7.43
C TYR A 196 23.27 -5.80 -8.22
N HIS A 197 24.44 -5.61 -7.59
CA HIS A 197 25.63 -5.13 -8.30
C HIS A 197 26.09 -6.10 -9.39
N ALA A 198 26.12 -7.42 -9.12
CA ALA A 198 26.45 -8.42 -10.12
C ALA A 198 25.43 -8.46 -11.29
N GLU A 199 24.14 -8.20 -11.02
CA GLU A 199 23.11 -8.09 -12.07
C GLU A 199 23.29 -6.83 -12.94
N ILE A 200 23.72 -5.70 -12.36
CA ILE A 200 24.09 -4.49 -13.11
C ILE A 200 25.29 -4.77 -14.01
N ASP A 201 26.38 -5.33 -13.48
CA ASP A 201 27.59 -5.65 -14.26
C ASP A 201 27.28 -6.60 -15.44
N ALA A 202 26.39 -7.58 -15.22
CA ALA A 202 25.92 -8.48 -16.27
C ALA A 202 25.09 -7.75 -17.35
N LYS A 203 24.21 -6.83 -16.97
CA LYS A 203 23.41 -6.00 -17.90
C LYS A 203 24.28 -5.03 -18.69
N ASP A 204 25.25 -4.38 -18.05
CA ASP A 204 26.19 -3.46 -18.72
C ASP A 204 27.14 -4.19 -19.68
N LYS A 205 27.48 -5.46 -19.39
CA LYS A 205 28.17 -6.31 -20.36
C LYS A 205 27.28 -6.66 -21.55
N LEU A 206 26.07 -7.19 -21.29
CA LEU A 206 25.11 -7.54 -22.35
C LEU A 206 24.78 -6.33 -23.25
N LYS A 207 24.69 -5.12 -22.68
CA LYS A 207 24.51 -3.88 -23.43
C LYS A 207 25.66 -3.61 -24.40
N LYS A 208 26.91 -3.76 -23.97
CA LYS A 208 28.10 -3.59 -24.85
C LYS A 208 28.16 -4.66 -25.94
N ASP A 209 27.82 -5.90 -25.61
CA ASP A 209 27.78 -7.01 -26.56
C ASP A 209 26.69 -6.74 -27.65
N LEU A 210 25.52 -6.20 -27.25
CA LEU A 210 24.46 -5.76 -28.18
C LEU A 210 24.85 -4.53 -29.02
N GLU A 211 25.52 -3.54 -28.42
CA GLU A 211 26.02 -2.35 -29.14
C GLU A 211 27.01 -2.76 -30.25
N GLN A 212 27.92 -3.71 -29.99
CA GLN A 212 28.83 -4.26 -31.00
C GLN A 212 28.10 -5.01 -32.13
N ILE A 213 27.07 -5.80 -31.82
CA ILE A 213 26.27 -6.50 -32.84
C ILE A 213 25.57 -5.49 -33.76
N ILE A 214 25.05 -4.39 -33.21
CA ILE A 214 24.39 -3.32 -33.98
C ILE A 214 25.42 -2.58 -34.87
N GLU A 215 26.62 -2.28 -34.36
CA GLU A 215 27.70 -1.71 -35.17
C GLU A 215 28.13 -2.64 -36.31
N GLU A 216 28.27 -3.94 -36.06
CA GLU A 216 28.68 -4.89 -37.10
C GLU A 216 27.60 -5.08 -38.18
N GLU A 217 26.32 -5.15 -37.81
CA GLU A 217 25.24 -5.28 -38.79
C GLU A 217 24.96 -3.97 -39.55
N THR A 218 25.11 -2.80 -38.92
CA THR A 218 25.03 -1.52 -39.64
C THR A 218 26.17 -1.38 -40.65
N ARG A 219 27.39 -1.84 -40.33
CA ARG A 219 28.49 -1.91 -41.32
C ARG A 219 28.16 -2.84 -42.49
N LYS A 220 27.67 -4.06 -42.23
CA LYS A 220 27.22 -5.01 -43.29
C LYS A 220 26.12 -4.42 -44.18
N ARG A 221 25.20 -3.65 -43.61
CA ARG A 221 24.14 -2.95 -44.37
C ARG A 221 24.71 -1.84 -45.27
N GLN A 222 25.72 -1.09 -44.79
CA GLN A 222 26.43 -0.09 -45.60
C GLN A 222 27.24 -0.72 -46.74
N GLU A 223 27.94 -1.82 -46.46
CA GLU A 223 28.67 -2.63 -47.45
C GLU A 223 27.73 -3.07 -48.60
N VAL A 224 26.59 -3.70 -48.27
CA VAL A 224 25.58 -4.15 -49.25
C VAL A 224 24.87 -2.99 -49.98
N GLU A 225 24.69 -1.83 -49.35
CA GLU A 225 24.14 -0.66 -50.06
C GLU A 225 25.16 -0.08 -51.05
N GLN A 226 26.43 -0.05 -50.70
CA GLN A 226 27.52 0.40 -51.59
C GLN A 226 27.67 -0.53 -52.80
N GLU A 227 27.67 -1.86 -52.60
CA GLU A 227 27.67 -2.84 -53.69
C GLU A 227 26.50 -2.61 -54.67
N LYS A 228 25.29 -2.37 -54.17
CA LYS A 228 24.12 -2.07 -55.01
C LYS A 228 24.26 -0.76 -55.79
N ARG A 229 24.84 0.28 -55.18
CA ARG A 229 25.10 1.56 -55.86
C ARG A 229 26.14 1.39 -56.97
N ASP A 230 27.15 0.55 -56.78
CA ASP A 230 28.16 0.28 -57.80
C ASP A 230 27.67 -0.67 -58.90
N GLU A 231 26.83 -1.66 -58.56
CA GLU A 231 26.10 -2.48 -59.54
C GLU A 231 25.16 -1.63 -60.42
N GLN A 232 24.48 -0.64 -59.83
CA GLN A 232 23.65 0.32 -60.57
C GLN A 232 24.47 1.17 -61.55
N LYS A 233 25.64 1.69 -61.14
CA LYS A 233 26.55 2.42 -62.06
C LYS A 233 27.02 1.54 -63.21
N LEU A 234 27.37 0.28 -62.94
CA LEU A 234 27.79 -0.67 -63.98
C LEU A 234 26.65 -0.95 -64.97
N LYS A 235 25.41 -1.09 -64.49
CA LYS A 235 24.21 -1.23 -65.34
C LYS A 235 23.94 0.03 -66.17
N GLU A 236 24.12 1.23 -65.61
CA GLU A 236 23.96 2.50 -66.34
C GLU A 236 25.01 2.67 -67.45
N ILE A 237 26.27 2.31 -67.18
CA ILE A 237 27.35 2.31 -68.18
C ILE A 237 27.04 1.27 -69.27
N ALA A 238 26.60 0.08 -68.91
CA ALA A 238 26.21 -0.95 -69.89
C ALA A 238 25.03 -0.47 -70.78
N LEU A 239 24.03 0.21 -70.20
CA LEU A 239 22.89 0.74 -70.95
C LEU A 239 23.34 1.80 -71.97
N LYS A 240 24.21 2.73 -71.58
CA LYS A 240 24.78 3.76 -72.47
C LYS A 240 25.57 3.13 -73.62
N ASN A 241 26.36 2.10 -73.35
CA ASN A 241 27.08 1.36 -74.40
C ASN A 241 26.12 0.66 -75.37
N VAL A 242 25.00 0.10 -74.89
CA VAL A 242 23.96 -0.48 -75.75
C VAL A 242 23.30 0.59 -76.61
N GLU A 243 22.94 1.75 -76.05
CA GLU A 243 22.38 2.85 -76.85
C GLU A 243 23.33 3.34 -77.96
N GLU A 244 24.64 3.40 -77.70
CA GLU A 244 25.64 3.78 -78.73
C GLU A 244 25.78 2.71 -79.82
N ILE A 245 25.66 1.43 -79.46
CA ILE A 245 25.62 0.31 -80.40
C ILE A 245 24.34 0.37 -81.25
N GLU A 246 23.17 0.60 -80.65
CA GLU A 246 21.88 0.73 -81.36
C GLU A 246 21.90 1.91 -82.34
N LYS A 247 22.37 3.10 -81.91
CA LYS A 247 22.59 4.27 -82.78
C LYS A 247 23.54 3.97 -83.93
N THR A 248 24.48 3.04 -83.74
CA THR A 248 25.42 2.59 -84.79
C THR A 248 24.77 1.56 -85.73
N ILE A 249 23.92 0.66 -85.22
CA ILE A 249 23.17 -0.34 -86.01
C ILE A 249 22.17 0.37 -86.93
N ILE A 250 21.34 1.27 -86.40
CA ILE A 250 20.37 2.05 -87.20
C ILE A 250 21.08 2.77 -88.37
N LYS A 251 22.23 3.38 -88.09
CA LYS A 251 23.06 4.07 -89.10
C LYS A 251 23.76 3.14 -90.10
N GLN A 252 23.81 1.83 -89.84
CA GLN A 252 24.21 0.81 -90.82
C GLN A 252 23.00 0.32 -91.61
N GLU A 253 21.84 0.15 -90.98
CA GLU A 253 20.58 -0.22 -91.63
C GLU A 253 20.14 0.83 -92.65
N GLU A 254 20.18 2.12 -92.30
CA GLU A 254 19.96 3.26 -93.22
C GLU A 254 20.84 3.16 -94.48
N LYS A 255 22.13 2.83 -94.31
CA LYS A 255 23.08 2.67 -95.42
C LYS A 255 22.78 1.44 -96.27
N ILE A 256 22.35 0.34 -95.65
CA ILE A 256 21.96 -0.90 -96.35
C ILE A 256 20.68 -0.65 -97.15
N GLN A 257 19.70 0.07 -96.60
CA GLN A 257 18.49 0.49 -97.30
C GLN A 257 18.83 1.39 -98.50
N GLN A 258 19.67 2.43 -98.32
CA GLN A 258 20.10 3.28 -99.42
C GLN A 258 20.86 2.50 -100.50
N ALA A 259 21.77 1.60 -100.12
CA ALA A 259 22.48 0.74 -101.08
C ALA A 259 21.54 -0.19 -101.84
N SER A 260 20.48 -0.70 -101.20
CA SER A 260 19.43 -1.50 -101.82
C SER A 260 18.61 -0.69 -102.84
N ILE A 261 18.25 0.55 -102.51
CA ILE A 261 17.59 1.50 -103.42
C ILE A 261 18.49 1.81 -104.62
N ASP A 262 19.77 2.14 -104.39
CA ASP A 262 20.75 2.39 -105.45
C ASP A 262 20.94 1.19 -106.40
N ILE A 263 20.93 -0.04 -105.86
CA ILE A 263 20.99 -1.29 -106.64
C ILE A 263 19.70 -1.47 -107.46
N LYS A 264 18.53 -1.20 -106.87
CA LYS A 264 17.25 -1.31 -107.58
C LYS A 264 17.16 -0.33 -108.75
N ILE A 265 17.53 0.95 -108.55
CA ILE A 265 17.58 1.97 -109.60
C ILE A 265 18.50 1.51 -110.75
N LYS A 266 19.74 1.09 -110.45
CA LYS A 266 20.69 0.61 -111.47
C LYS A 266 20.20 -0.65 -112.19
N THR A 267 19.44 -1.51 -111.51
CA THR A 267 18.81 -2.68 -112.13
C THR A 267 17.72 -2.26 -113.12
N GLU A 268 16.86 -1.31 -112.74
CA GLU A 268 15.84 -0.73 -113.60
C GLU A 268 16.47 -0.05 -114.83
N GLU A 269 17.51 0.79 -114.65
CA GLU A 269 18.30 1.39 -115.73
C GLU A 269 18.86 0.34 -116.71
N ILE A 270 19.42 -0.77 -116.20
CA ILE A 270 19.94 -1.88 -117.02
C ILE A 270 18.81 -2.57 -117.79
N THR A 271 17.64 -2.81 -117.18
CA THR A 271 16.50 -3.41 -117.89
C THR A 271 15.94 -2.49 -118.98
N GLU A 272 15.91 -1.18 -118.74
CA GLU A 272 15.44 -0.21 -119.72
C GLU A 272 16.43 -0.06 -120.89
N ALA A 273 17.74 -0.07 -120.60
CA ALA A 273 18.80 -0.11 -121.61
C ALA A 273 18.74 -1.38 -122.47
N ASN A 274 18.51 -2.55 -121.86
CA ASN A 274 18.29 -3.80 -122.58
C ASN A 274 17.03 -3.74 -123.46
N SER A 275 15.91 -3.23 -122.93
CA SER A 275 14.68 -3.04 -123.71
C SER A 275 14.89 -2.10 -124.91
N LYS A 276 15.67 -1.02 -124.73
CA LYS A 276 16.08 -0.12 -125.81
C LYS A 276 16.94 -0.86 -126.86
N ALA A 277 17.92 -1.65 -126.43
CA ALA A 277 18.77 -2.44 -127.32
C ALA A 277 17.98 -3.48 -128.15
N GLU A 278 17.05 -4.21 -127.53
CA GLU A 278 16.17 -5.16 -128.23
C GLU A 278 15.26 -4.47 -129.24
N LYS A 279 14.71 -3.29 -128.91
CA LYS A 279 13.92 -2.46 -129.83
C LYS A 279 14.76 -2.00 -131.03
N TYR A 280 16.03 -1.64 -130.84
CA TYR A 280 16.96 -1.32 -131.93
C TYR A 280 17.31 -2.55 -132.78
N ALA A 281 17.62 -3.69 -132.18
CA ALA A 281 17.91 -4.94 -132.91
C ALA A 281 16.70 -5.40 -133.73
N SER A 282 15.49 -5.27 -133.17
CA SER A 282 14.22 -5.58 -133.83
C SER A 282 13.91 -4.62 -134.99
N ARG A 283 14.17 -3.32 -134.83
CA ARG A 283 14.10 -2.34 -135.94
C ARG A 283 15.09 -2.70 -137.05
N SER A 284 16.34 -3.01 -136.71
CA SER A 284 17.39 -3.38 -137.68
C SER A 284 16.98 -4.58 -138.55
N LYS A 285 16.54 -5.68 -137.91
CA LYS A 285 16.05 -6.88 -138.63
C LYS A 285 14.83 -6.59 -139.53
N ARG A 286 13.94 -5.69 -139.10
CA ARG A 286 12.73 -5.30 -139.87
C ARG A 286 13.08 -4.42 -141.08
N GLU A 287 14.08 -3.56 -140.94
CA GLU A 287 14.62 -2.71 -142.01
C GLU A 287 15.42 -3.53 -143.03
N GLU A 288 16.24 -4.50 -142.58
CA GLU A 288 16.93 -5.45 -143.46
C GLU A 288 15.94 -6.27 -144.30
N LYS A 289 14.84 -6.73 -143.68
CA LYS A 289 13.76 -7.42 -144.40
C LYS A 289 13.10 -6.50 -145.44
N ARG A 290 12.77 -5.24 -145.09
CA ARG A 290 12.27 -4.25 -146.06
C ARG A 290 13.18 -4.09 -147.27
N ARG A 291 14.52 -4.07 -147.10
CA ARG A 291 15.46 -3.94 -148.23
C ARG A 291 15.37 -5.15 -149.18
N LYS A 292 15.34 -6.37 -148.64
CA LYS A 292 15.21 -7.61 -149.43
C LYS A 292 13.85 -7.69 -150.17
N ASP A 293 12.77 -7.28 -149.51
CA ASP A 293 11.42 -7.27 -150.10
C ASP A 293 11.31 -6.19 -151.20
N VAL A 294 11.93 -5.01 -151.03
CA VAL A 294 11.98 -3.93 -152.04
C VAL A 294 12.82 -4.33 -153.25
N GLU A 295 13.99 -4.94 -153.07
CA GLU A 295 14.84 -5.35 -154.19
C GLU A 295 14.21 -6.49 -155.01
N THR A 296 13.54 -7.44 -154.35
CA THR A 296 12.77 -8.51 -154.99
C THR A 296 11.58 -7.94 -155.78
N SER A 297 10.86 -6.97 -155.20
CA SER A 297 9.74 -6.29 -155.87
C SER A 297 10.22 -5.46 -157.07
N LYS A 298 11.35 -4.78 -156.94
CA LYS A 298 11.92 -3.96 -158.03
C LYS A 298 12.24 -4.81 -159.26
N ARG A 299 12.88 -5.97 -159.10
CA ARG A 299 13.17 -6.87 -160.24
C ARG A 299 11.90 -7.29 -160.98
N LYS A 300 10.83 -7.63 -160.26
CA LYS A 300 9.53 -7.96 -160.87
C LYS A 300 8.94 -6.77 -161.62
N VAL A 301 8.95 -5.58 -161.02
CA VAL A 301 8.42 -4.36 -161.66
C VAL A 301 9.24 -3.96 -162.89
N ASP A 302 10.56 -4.12 -162.89
CA ASP A 302 11.41 -3.86 -164.06
C ASP A 302 11.14 -4.87 -165.21
N GLU A 303 10.89 -6.15 -164.87
CA GLU A 303 10.56 -7.21 -165.83
C GLU A 303 9.12 -7.09 -166.38
N GLU A 304 8.14 -6.79 -165.52
CA GLU A 304 6.74 -6.53 -165.91
C GLU A 304 6.60 -5.24 -166.72
N ASN A 305 7.37 -4.18 -166.42
CA ASN A 305 7.43 -2.98 -167.28
C ASN A 305 8.02 -3.28 -168.66
N PHE A 306 9.00 -4.19 -168.76
CA PHE A 306 9.56 -4.60 -170.06
C PHE A 306 8.52 -5.35 -170.91
N GLN A 307 7.71 -6.22 -170.29
CA GLN A 307 6.56 -6.88 -170.92
C GLN A 307 5.51 -5.85 -171.36
N LEU A 308 4.97 -5.07 -170.42
CA LEU A 308 3.89 -4.10 -170.64
C LEU A 308 4.24 -3.04 -171.69
N LYS A 309 5.49 -2.55 -171.71
CA LYS A 309 5.93 -1.58 -172.73
C LYS A 309 5.91 -2.18 -174.14
N ARG A 310 6.21 -3.47 -174.27
CA ARG A 310 6.16 -4.22 -175.54
C ARG A 310 4.72 -4.57 -175.96
N GLU A 311 3.79 -4.70 -175.00
CA GLU A 311 2.37 -4.88 -175.28
C GLU A 311 1.65 -3.56 -175.59
N ILE A 312 1.99 -2.46 -174.94
CA ILE A 312 1.45 -1.12 -175.23
C ILE A 312 1.73 -0.71 -176.68
N ASP A 313 2.92 -1.01 -177.21
CA ASP A 313 3.23 -0.67 -178.60
C ASP A 313 2.55 -1.63 -179.62
N LYS A 314 2.21 -2.87 -179.23
CA LYS A 314 1.27 -3.73 -179.99
C LYS A 314 -0.14 -3.15 -179.96
N PHE A 315 -0.68 -2.86 -178.78
CA PHE A 315 -2.04 -2.35 -178.59
C PHE A 315 -2.25 -1.00 -179.27
N LYS A 316 -1.25 -0.11 -179.33
CA LYS A 316 -1.33 1.12 -180.15
C LYS A 316 -1.50 0.79 -181.64
N TYR A 317 -0.76 -0.19 -182.16
CA TYR A 317 -0.87 -0.60 -183.56
C TYR A 317 -2.22 -1.25 -183.87
N GLU A 318 -2.77 -2.04 -182.94
CA GLU A 318 -4.09 -2.67 -183.09
C GLU A 318 -5.25 -1.69 -182.86
N ILE A 319 -5.18 -0.77 -181.90
CA ILE A 319 -6.18 0.28 -181.70
C ILE A 319 -6.22 1.24 -182.90
N ALA A 320 -5.07 1.61 -183.48
CA ALA A 320 -5.02 2.37 -184.73
C ALA A 320 -5.69 1.60 -185.89
N ARG A 321 -5.44 0.30 -186.00
CA ARG A 321 -6.04 -0.58 -187.02
C ARG A 321 -7.53 -0.86 -186.81
N LEU A 322 -8.02 -0.81 -185.56
CA LEU A 322 -9.43 -0.99 -185.21
C LEU A 322 -10.23 0.31 -185.36
N LYS A 323 -9.69 1.47 -184.97
CA LYS A 323 -10.31 2.79 -185.23
C LYS A 323 -10.53 3.03 -186.73
N LEU A 324 -9.59 2.59 -187.58
CA LEU A 324 -9.73 2.65 -189.04
C LEU A 324 -10.81 1.69 -189.62
N LYS A 325 -11.41 0.80 -188.80
CA LYS A 325 -12.24 -0.31 -189.28
C LYS A 325 -13.63 -0.42 -188.65
N PHE A 326 -13.88 0.21 -187.48
CA PHE A 326 -15.14 0.02 -186.75
C PHE A 326 -15.83 1.28 -186.19
N GLY A 327 -15.18 2.45 -186.16
CA GLY A 327 -15.77 3.69 -185.64
C GLY A 327 -15.85 3.75 -184.10
N ASP A 328 -16.06 4.96 -183.56
CA ASP A 328 -15.87 5.22 -182.12
C ASP A 328 -17.06 4.83 -181.22
N GLU A 329 -18.30 4.81 -181.72
CA GLU A 329 -19.50 4.61 -180.89
C GLU A 329 -19.47 3.31 -180.07
N LYS A 330 -18.87 2.24 -180.62
CA LYS A 330 -18.81 0.92 -179.98
C LYS A 330 -17.68 0.76 -178.95
N ILE A 331 -16.93 1.83 -178.66
CA ILE A 331 -15.92 1.86 -177.59
C ILE A 331 -16.49 2.56 -176.34
N SER A 332 -17.44 3.48 -176.52
CA SER A 332 -18.05 4.26 -175.42
C SER A 332 -19.13 3.51 -174.62
N SER A 333 -19.57 2.33 -175.07
CA SER A 333 -20.45 1.43 -174.31
C SER A 333 -19.70 0.75 -173.16
N GLU A 334 -18.60 0.08 -173.46
CA GLU A 334 -17.87 -0.77 -172.53
C GLU A 334 -17.22 0.01 -171.37
N MET A 335 -16.81 1.25 -171.58
CA MET A 335 -16.30 2.12 -170.50
C MET A 335 -17.34 2.32 -169.38
N ARG A 336 -18.64 2.41 -169.73
CA ARG A 336 -19.71 2.72 -168.77
C ARG A 336 -20.01 1.56 -167.82
N PHE A 337 -19.65 0.33 -168.20
CA PHE A 337 -19.78 -0.86 -167.36
C PHE A 337 -18.69 -0.95 -166.27
N ILE A 338 -17.59 -0.19 -166.40
CA ILE A 338 -16.46 -0.23 -165.45
C ILE A 338 -16.73 0.67 -164.24
N GLU A 339 -17.27 1.88 -164.44
CA GLU A 339 -17.58 2.83 -163.35
C GLU A 339 -18.58 2.26 -162.33
N GLU A 340 -19.54 1.44 -162.78
CA GLU A 340 -20.58 0.87 -161.91
C GLU A 340 -20.00 -0.11 -160.88
N LYS A 341 -18.90 -0.80 -161.22
CA LYS A 341 -18.21 -1.75 -160.33
C LYS A 341 -17.25 -1.12 -159.31
N GLU A 342 -16.94 0.17 -159.41
CA GLU A 342 -16.17 0.83 -158.34
C GLU A 342 -17.07 1.23 -157.17
N LYS A 343 -18.32 1.61 -157.42
CA LYS A 343 -19.28 2.01 -156.37
C LYS A 343 -19.63 0.88 -155.40
N GLU A 344 -19.67 -0.37 -155.86
CA GLU A 344 -19.86 -1.54 -154.98
C GLU A 344 -18.76 -1.65 -153.90
N ARG A 345 -17.52 -1.25 -154.22
CA ARG A 345 -16.37 -1.39 -153.30
C ARG A 345 -16.36 -0.34 -152.20
N GLU A 346 -16.82 0.87 -152.48
CA GLU A 346 -16.87 1.94 -151.46
C GLU A 346 -17.86 1.62 -150.34
N TYR A 347 -18.98 0.96 -150.67
CA TYR A 347 -20.01 0.55 -149.71
C TYR A 347 -19.48 -0.50 -148.72
N GLU A 348 -18.66 -1.45 -149.19
CA GLU A 348 -18.04 -2.50 -148.38
C GLU A 348 -17.05 -1.91 -147.35
N ILE A 349 -16.32 -0.86 -147.73
CA ILE A 349 -15.37 -0.14 -146.87
C ILE A 349 -16.08 0.62 -145.73
N LEU A 350 -17.31 1.11 -145.98
CA LEU A 350 -18.07 1.84 -144.97
C LEU A 350 -18.53 0.92 -143.83
N ARG A 351 -19.07 -0.26 -144.16
CA ARG A 351 -19.59 -1.24 -143.17
C ARG A 351 -18.54 -1.67 -142.15
N LEU A 352 -17.30 -1.88 -142.60
CA LEU A 352 -16.20 -2.33 -141.74
C LEU A 352 -15.76 -1.28 -140.69
N LYS A 353 -16.03 0.02 -140.91
CA LYS A 353 -15.73 1.06 -139.91
C LYS A 353 -16.70 1.05 -138.72
N GLU A 354 -17.98 0.83 -138.99
CA GLU A 354 -19.04 0.78 -137.95
C GLU A 354 -18.93 -0.46 -137.05
N GLU A 355 -18.21 -1.49 -137.50
CA GLU A 355 -17.93 -2.70 -136.72
C GLU A 355 -16.77 -2.46 -135.72
N ILE A 356 -15.69 -1.80 -136.16
CA ILE A 356 -14.52 -1.46 -135.33
C ILE A 356 -14.88 -0.50 -134.18
N GLU A 357 -15.71 0.52 -134.42
CA GLU A 357 -16.11 1.46 -133.35
C GLU A 357 -16.99 0.80 -132.28
N ARG A 358 -17.86 -0.15 -132.67
CA ARG A 358 -18.64 -0.94 -131.70
C ARG A 358 -17.72 -1.83 -130.85
N GLU A 359 -16.70 -2.44 -131.45
CA GLU A 359 -15.76 -3.32 -130.73
C GLU A 359 -14.89 -2.57 -129.70
N LYS A 360 -14.65 -1.26 -129.89
CA LYS A 360 -14.04 -0.39 -128.85
C LYS A 360 -14.99 -0.16 -127.68
N ALA A 361 -16.21 0.31 -127.98
CA ALA A 361 -17.20 0.71 -126.99
C ALA A 361 -17.68 -0.47 -126.11
N GLU A 362 -17.46 -1.71 -126.54
CA GLU A 362 -17.64 -2.91 -125.72
C GLU A 362 -16.48 -3.10 -124.71
N LYS A 363 -15.22 -2.97 -125.17
CA LYS A 363 -14.02 -3.17 -124.34
C LYS A 363 -13.87 -2.12 -123.24
N GLU A 364 -14.27 -0.89 -123.51
CA GLU A 364 -14.19 0.21 -122.55
C GLU A 364 -15.12 0.00 -121.33
N ARG A 365 -16.35 -0.49 -121.57
CA ARG A 365 -17.30 -0.89 -120.50
C ARG A 365 -16.82 -2.07 -119.65
N VAL A 366 -16.07 -3.01 -120.24
CA VAL A 366 -15.49 -4.15 -119.49
C VAL A 366 -14.36 -3.69 -118.55
N ILE A 367 -13.60 -2.66 -118.93
CA ILE A 367 -12.57 -2.07 -118.05
C ILE A 367 -13.23 -1.39 -116.84
N GLU A 368 -14.31 -0.64 -117.06
CA GLU A 368 -15.04 0.07 -116.01
C GLU A 368 -15.69 -0.89 -115.00
N GLN A 369 -16.31 -1.99 -115.46
CA GLN A 369 -16.85 -3.03 -114.56
C GLN A 369 -15.77 -3.72 -113.71
N ASN A 370 -14.60 -4.01 -114.29
CA ASN A 370 -13.49 -4.62 -113.55
C ASN A 370 -12.89 -3.69 -112.49
N MET A 371 -13.00 -2.37 -112.66
CA MET A 371 -12.49 -1.39 -111.68
C MET A 371 -13.35 -1.37 -110.42
N ILE A 372 -14.68 -1.37 -110.57
CA ILE A 372 -15.64 -1.42 -109.43
C ILE A 372 -15.44 -2.70 -108.62
N LEU A 373 -15.26 -3.85 -109.29
CA LEU A 373 -15.06 -5.15 -108.63
C LEU A 373 -13.76 -5.22 -107.79
N ILE A 374 -12.75 -4.38 -108.09
CA ILE A 374 -11.52 -4.29 -107.27
C ILE A 374 -11.80 -3.43 -106.03
N GLU A 375 -12.55 -2.33 -106.17
CA GLU A 375 -12.90 -1.43 -105.08
C GLU A 375 -13.79 -2.13 -104.03
N ASP A 376 -14.75 -2.96 -104.47
CA ASP A 376 -15.56 -3.83 -103.59
C ASP A 376 -14.70 -4.84 -102.79
N LEU A 377 -13.66 -5.42 -103.42
CA LEU A 377 -12.80 -6.44 -102.81
C LEU A 377 -11.80 -5.86 -101.78
N ASP A 378 -11.23 -4.68 -102.06
CA ASP A 378 -10.38 -3.99 -101.09
C ASP A 378 -11.19 -3.58 -99.85
N GLN A 379 -12.45 -3.16 -100.02
CA GLN A 379 -13.33 -2.84 -98.88
C GLN A 379 -13.71 -4.07 -98.05
N GLU A 380 -14.01 -5.22 -98.67
CA GLU A 380 -14.25 -6.48 -97.95
C GLU A 380 -13.00 -6.92 -97.15
N SER A 381 -11.79 -6.66 -97.65
CA SER A 381 -10.54 -6.94 -96.93
C SER A 381 -10.38 -6.11 -95.66
N ASP A 382 -10.63 -4.79 -95.72
CA ASP A 382 -10.52 -3.87 -94.58
C ASP A 382 -11.54 -4.18 -93.48
N GLU A 383 -12.77 -4.59 -93.84
CA GLU A 383 -13.79 -5.03 -92.88
C GLU A 383 -13.36 -6.32 -92.16
N ASN A 384 -12.81 -7.30 -92.88
CA ASN A 384 -12.28 -8.54 -92.30
C ASN A 384 -11.09 -8.31 -91.35
N GLU A 385 -10.13 -7.44 -91.68
CA GLU A 385 -9.01 -7.14 -90.78
C GLU A 385 -9.50 -6.40 -89.51
N THR A 386 -10.57 -5.62 -89.63
CA THR A 386 -11.20 -4.92 -88.51
C THR A 386 -11.93 -5.91 -87.57
N GLU A 387 -12.65 -6.89 -88.10
CA GLU A 387 -13.38 -7.86 -87.29
C GLU A 387 -12.45 -8.81 -86.51
N MET A 388 -11.31 -9.24 -87.10
CA MET A 388 -10.29 -10.02 -86.39
C MET A 388 -9.76 -9.29 -85.14
N LYS A 389 -9.44 -7.99 -85.24
CA LYS A 389 -8.95 -7.18 -84.11
C LYS A 389 -9.97 -7.06 -82.98
N ILE A 390 -11.27 -7.07 -83.31
CA ILE A 390 -12.36 -7.08 -82.33
C ILE A 390 -12.39 -8.44 -81.60
N GLN A 391 -12.27 -9.56 -82.33
CA GLN A 391 -12.25 -10.90 -81.74
C GLN A 391 -11.06 -11.11 -80.79
N GLU A 392 -9.83 -10.77 -81.21
CA GLU A 392 -8.64 -10.84 -80.34
C GLU A 392 -8.81 -10.02 -79.05
N THR A 393 -9.38 -8.83 -79.16
CA THR A 393 -9.64 -7.94 -78.01
C THR A 393 -10.63 -8.55 -77.03
N GLU A 394 -11.65 -9.25 -77.52
CA GLU A 394 -12.66 -9.89 -76.67
C GLU A 394 -12.13 -11.18 -76.01
N GLU A 395 -11.33 -11.99 -76.72
CA GLU A 395 -10.62 -13.12 -76.11
C GLU A 395 -9.69 -12.68 -74.97
N GLN A 396 -8.91 -11.60 -75.18
CA GLN A 396 -8.05 -11.06 -74.14
C GLN A 396 -8.83 -10.62 -72.89
N LYS A 397 -10.03 -10.05 -73.04
CA LYS A 397 -10.92 -9.74 -71.90
C LYS A 397 -11.36 -11.02 -71.17
N GLN A 398 -11.76 -12.07 -71.90
CA GLN A 398 -12.19 -13.34 -71.28
C GLN A 398 -11.05 -14.02 -70.52
N ILE A 399 -9.83 -14.03 -71.08
CA ILE A 399 -8.62 -14.54 -70.40
C ILE A 399 -8.34 -13.76 -69.10
N ARG A 400 -8.51 -12.44 -69.13
CA ARG A 400 -8.30 -11.56 -67.95
C ARG A 400 -9.36 -11.82 -66.87
N LEU A 401 -10.64 -11.90 -67.25
CA LEU A 401 -11.76 -12.20 -66.35
C LEU A 401 -11.64 -13.60 -65.72
N LYS A 402 -11.13 -14.59 -66.46
CA LYS A 402 -10.86 -15.93 -65.94
C LYS A 402 -9.74 -15.91 -64.88
N LYS A 403 -8.65 -15.19 -65.14
CA LYS A 403 -7.55 -15.01 -64.17
C LYS A 403 -8.00 -14.31 -62.88
N GLU A 404 -8.86 -13.30 -62.96
CA GLU A 404 -9.44 -12.66 -61.76
C GLU A 404 -10.32 -13.61 -60.96
N LYS A 405 -11.15 -14.43 -61.62
CA LYS A 405 -11.96 -15.46 -60.94
C LYS A 405 -11.08 -16.48 -60.21
N GLU A 406 -10.04 -17.00 -60.86
CA GLU A 406 -9.08 -17.92 -60.24
C GLU A 406 -8.32 -17.29 -59.06
N GLN A 407 -7.93 -16.01 -59.15
CA GLN A 407 -7.29 -15.29 -58.04
C GLN A 407 -8.26 -15.08 -56.86
N LYS A 408 -9.51 -14.73 -57.13
CA LYS A 408 -10.54 -14.56 -56.10
C LYS A 408 -10.82 -15.89 -55.38
N GLN A 409 -10.96 -16.97 -56.13
CA GLN A 409 -11.21 -18.31 -55.58
C GLN A 409 -10.06 -18.78 -54.67
N LYS A 410 -8.80 -18.59 -55.11
CA LYS A 410 -7.60 -18.85 -54.28
C LYS A 410 -7.51 -17.97 -53.03
N LEU A 411 -8.09 -16.77 -53.05
CA LEU A 411 -8.15 -15.87 -51.89
C LEU A 411 -9.24 -16.31 -50.89
N GLU A 412 -10.40 -16.73 -51.39
CA GLU A 412 -11.49 -17.29 -50.58
C GLU A 412 -11.05 -18.61 -49.90
N GLU A 413 -10.38 -19.51 -50.64
CA GLU A 413 -9.72 -20.71 -50.08
C GLU A 413 -8.75 -20.35 -48.96
N LYS A 414 -7.86 -19.37 -49.16
CA LYS A 414 -6.90 -18.91 -48.12
C LYS A 414 -7.60 -18.36 -46.87
N ILE A 415 -8.67 -17.59 -47.02
CA ILE A 415 -9.48 -17.08 -45.91
C ILE A 415 -10.12 -18.24 -45.15
N GLN A 416 -10.55 -19.29 -45.86
CA GLN A 416 -11.14 -20.48 -45.27
C GLN A 416 -10.10 -21.35 -44.55
N THR A 417 -8.88 -21.51 -45.09
CA THR A 417 -7.76 -22.17 -44.41
C THR A 417 -7.33 -21.43 -43.16
N LEU A 418 -7.25 -20.09 -43.18
CA LEU A 418 -6.90 -19.28 -42.01
C LEU A 418 -7.95 -19.39 -40.89
N LYS A 419 -9.24 -19.46 -41.23
CA LYS A 419 -10.31 -19.73 -40.26
C LYS A 419 -10.18 -21.12 -39.63
N VAL A 420 -9.86 -22.14 -40.44
CA VAL A 420 -9.64 -23.51 -39.95
C VAL A 420 -8.43 -23.57 -39.02
N GLN A 421 -7.31 -22.96 -39.39
CA GLN A 421 -6.11 -22.86 -38.53
C GLN A 421 -6.37 -22.15 -37.19
N GLN A 422 -7.29 -21.17 -37.15
CA GLN A 422 -7.72 -20.53 -35.90
C GLN A 422 -8.64 -21.40 -35.02
N THR A 423 -9.29 -22.43 -35.57
CA THR A 423 -10.02 -23.45 -34.79
C THR A 423 -9.21 -24.71 -34.47
N GLU A 424 -8.15 -24.99 -35.23
CA GLU A 424 -7.32 -26.20 -35.04
C GLU A 424 -6.21 -26.02 -34.00
N GLN A 425 -5.79 -24.78 -33.66
CA GLN A 425 -4.90 -24.52 -32.51
C GLN A 425 -5.56 -24.74 -31.13
N GLY A 426 -6.76 -25.31 -31.07
CA GLY A 426 -7.50 -25.63 -29.83
C GLY A 426 -7.50 -27.11 -29.41
N LYS A 427 -6.80 -27.99 -30.16
CA LYS A 427 -6.70 -29.45 -29.95
C LYS A 427 -5.36 -29.95 -30.50
N GLU A 428 -4.65 -30.94 -29.95
CA GLU A 428 -4.87 -31.81 -28.79
C GLU A 428 -3.47 -32.24 -28.27
N THR A 429 -3.25 -32.25 -26.94
CA THR A 429 -2.14 -32.99 -26.31
C THR A 429 -2.51 -33.39 -24.87
N GLU A 430 -3.14 -34.55 -24.70
CA GLU A 430 -3.09 -35.27 -23.43
C GLU A 430 -1.70 -35.90 -23.24
N PRO A 431 -1.29 -36.13 -21.98
CA PRO A 431 -0.98 -37.52 -21.63
C PRO A 431 -1.56 -38.01 -20.29
N ASP A 432 -2.07 -39.25 -20.34
CA ASP A 432 -2.31 -40.29 -19.31
C ASP A 432 -2.44 -39.91 -17.80
N PRO A 433 -3.55 -40.27 -17.10
CA PRO A 433 -3.82 -39.77 -15.75
C PRO A 433 -3.28 -40.65 -14.60
N LYS A 434 -2.38 -40.09 -13.78
CA LYS A 434 -2.28 -40.42 -12.34
C LYS A 434 -1.63 -39.32 -11.49
N GLN A 435 -2.12 -39.23 -10.25
CA GLN A 435 -1.58 -38.47 -9.11
C GLN A 435 -1.57 -36.93 -9.17
N THR A 436 -2.70 -36.36 -8.73
CA THR A 436 -2.80 -35.30 -7.70
C THR A 436 -2.06 -33.95 -7.89
N LYS A 437 -2.72 -32.78 -7.80
CA LYS A 437 -4.06 -32.47 -7.24
C LYS A 437 -4.81 -31.48 -8.13
N GLN A 438 -6.06 -31.78 -8.47
CA GLN A 438 -7.02 -30.72 -8.81
C GLN A 438 -7.24 -29.85 -7.57
N ILE A 439 -7.07 -28.54 -7.68
CA ILE A 439 -7.69 -27.61 -6.75
C ILE A 439 -9.17 -27.50 -7.16
N ASN A 440 -10.05 -27.61 -6.18
CA ASN A 440 -11.47 -27.86 -6.39
C ASN A 440 -12.17 -26.57 -6.82
N PHE A 441 -12.77 -26.54 -8.02
CA PHE A 441 -13.63 -25.42 -8.47
C PHE A 441 -14.99 -25.40 -7.74
N LYS A 442 -14.96 -25.48 -6.40
CA LYS A 442 -16.12 -25.42 -5.50
C LYS A 442 -16.12 -24.20 -4.59
N ASP A 443 -14.99 -23.51 -4.45
CA ASP A 443 -14.88 -22.27 -3.66
C ASP A 443 -15.34 -21.03 -4.45
N LEU A 444 -16.47 -21.16 -5.18
CA LEU A 444 -17.10 -20.02 -5.86
C LEU A 444 -17.64 -19.04 -4.82
N GLY A 445 -16.88 -17.97 -4.61
CA GLY A 445 -17.38 -16.81 -3.86
C GLY A 445 -18.63 -16.23 -4.51
N GLN A 446 -19.64 -15.90 -3.69
CA GLN A 446 -20.89 -15.32 -4.13
C GLN A 446 -20.63 -14.00 -4.87
N ALA A 447 -21.15 -13.85 -6.09
CA ALA A 447 -21.07 -12.59 -6.84
C ALA A 447 -22.02 -11.53 -6.23
N PHE A 448 -21.56 -10.28 -6.14
CA PHE A 448 -22.31 -9.14 -5.62
C PHE A 448 -22.51 -8.05 -6.68
N PRO A 449 -23.66 -7.34 -6.69
CA PRO A 449 -23.96 -6.33 -7.69
C PRO A 449 -23.05 -5.11 -7.54
N ILE A 450 -22.32 -4.77 -8.60
CA ILE A 450 -21.39 -3.65 -8.61
C ILE A 450 -22.19 -2.33 -8.70
N LYS A 451 -22.24 -1.61 -7.57
CA LYS A 451 -22.82 -0.26 -7.46
C LYS A 451 -21.75 0.72 -7.02
N ILE A 452 -21.75 1.92 -7.60
CA ILE A 452 -20.69 2.94 -7.45
C ILE A 452 -21.29 4.22 -6.87
N ILE A 453 -20.65 4.76 -5.83
CA ILE A 453 -20.86 6.10 -5.29
C ILE A 453 -19.89 7.04 -6.03
N ASN A 454 -20.45 7.92 -6.85
CA ASN A 454 -19.71 8.91 -7.62
C ASN A 454 -19.86 10.31 -7.00
N PRO A 455 -18.77 10.96 -6.54
CA PRO A 455 -18.83 12.34 -6.07
C PRO A 455 -18.81 13.36 -7.22
N ASP A 456 -18.52 12.97 -8.47
CA ASP A 456 -18.49 13.86 -9.63
C ASP A 456 -19.22 13.26 -10.87
N PRO A 457 -20.55 13.41 -10.96
CA PRO A 457 -21.36 12.88 -12.06
C PRO A 457 -21.14 13.57 -13.42
N LYS A 458 -20.37 14.66 -13.49
CA LYS A 458 -20.15 15.39 -14.76
C LYS A 458 -18.94 14.82 -15.52
N GLU A 459 -17.89 14.45 -14.80
CA GLU A 459 -16.58 14.07 -15.36
C GLU A 459 -16.39 12.56 -15.54
N ILE A 460 -17.26 11.75 -14.93
CA ILE A 460 -17.19 10.30 -14.93
C ILE A 460 -18.48 9.72 -15.51
N GLU A 461 -18.34 8.92 -16.56
CA GLU A 461 -19.42 8.14 -17.14
C GLU A 461 -19.37 6.69 -16.65
N PHE A 462 -20.54 6.09 -16.44
CA PHE A 462 -20.68 4.66 -16.17
C PHE A 462 -21.44 4.00 -17.31
N THR A 463 -20.88 2.91 -17.84
CA THR A 463 -21.60 2.00 -18.73
C THR A 463 -21.64 0.61 -18.13
N ASP A 464 -22.80 -0.04 -18.22
CA ASP A 464 -22.94 -1.47 -18.00
C ASP A 464 -22.26 -2.22 -19.14
N VAL A 465 -21.46 -3.23 -18.80
CA VAL A 465 -20.82 -4.14 -19.75
C VAL A 465 -21.30 -5.55 -19.43
N ASP A 466 -21.93 -6.19 -20.41
CA ASP A 466 -22.51 -7.54 -20.33
C ASP A 466 -23.47 -7.78 -19.14
N GLY A 467 -24.07 -6.70 -18.62
CA GLY A 467 -25.03 -6.71 -17.50
C GLY A 467 -24.45 -7.04 -16.12
N VAL A 468 -23.16 -7.40 -16.04
CA VAL A 468 -22.48 -7.84 -14.81
C VAL A 468 -21.32 -6.92 -14.44
N MET A 469 -20.58 -6.42 -15.45
CA MET A 469 -19.40 -5.59 -15.27
C MET A 469 -19.75 -4.09 -15.33
N ARG A 470 -18.99 -3.26 -14.62
CA ARG A 470 -19.15 -1.80 -14.62
C ARG A 470 -17.91 -1.14 -15.22
N LYS A 471 -18.07 -0.50 -16.38
CA LYS A 471 -17.04 0.37 -16.95
C LYS A 471 -17.21 1.80 -16.45
N ILE A 472 -16.10 2.41 -16.11
CA ILE A 472 -15.93 3.78 -15.62
C ILE A 472 -15.07 4.50 -16.65
N SER A 473 -15.61 5.52 -17.33
CA SER A 473 -14.91 6.25 -18.40
C SER A 473 -14.74 7.72 -18.04
N LYS A 474 -13.57 8.30 -18.35
CA LYS A 474 -13.17 9.61 -17.84
C LYS A 474 -13.15 10.72 -18.90
N LYS A 475 -13.86 11.82 -18.63
CA LYS A 475 -14.09 12.93 -19.58
C LYS A 475 -13.07 14.07 -19.52
N GLU A 476 -12.40 14.30 -18.38
CA GLU A 476 -11.50 15.45 -18.20
C GLU A 476 -10.21 15.11 -17.42
N ASN A 477 -9.23 16.04 -17.41
CA ASN A 477 -7.94 15.91 -16.70
C ASN A 477 -7.99 16.45 -15.26
N LYS A 478 -8.90 15.92 -14.43
CA LYS A 478 -9.07 16.30 -13.01
C LYS A 478 -8.73 15.13 -12.07
N ASN A 479 -8.69 15.27 -10.74
CA ASN A 479 -8.53 14.13 -9.84
C ASN A 479 -9.92 13.54 -9.55
N ASN A 480 -10.19 12.26 -9.79
CA ASN A 480 -11.47 11.68 -9.34
C ASN A 480 -11.23 10.33 -8.66
N THR A 481 -11.77 10.21 -7.45
CA THR A 481 -11.84 8.96 -6.70
C THR A 481 -13.31 8.57 -6.62
N VAL A 482 -13.66 7.36 -7.06
CA VAL A 482 -14.98 6.76 -6.84
C VAL A 482 -14.87 5.63 -5.83
N SER A 483 -15.98 5.26 -5.22
CA SER A 483 -16.03 4.19 -4.23
C SER A 483 -17.21 3.26 -4.49
N LEU A 484 -17.07 1.97 -4.19
CA LEU A 484 -18.19 1.05 -4.30
C LEU A 484 -19.20 1.31 -3.16
N THR A 485 -20.47 1.00 -3.40
CA THR A 485 -21.54 1.10 -2.39
C THR A 485 -21.45 -0.03 -1.35
N GLN A 486 -20.87 -1.18 -1.72
CA GLN A 486 -20.74 -2.33 -0.82
C GLN A 486 -19.75 -2.03 0.31
N VAL A 487 -20.24 -2.09 1.55
CA VAL A 487 -19.43 -2.02 2.77
C VAL A 487 -18.83 -3.40 3.04
N LEU A 488 -17.52 -3.44 3.28
CA LEU A 488 -16.80 -4.67 3.61
C LEU A 488 -16.81 -4.81 5.14
N GLU A 489 -17.62 -5.73 5.66
CA GLU A 489 -17.87 -5.87 7.11
C GLU A 489 -17.49 -7.23 7.71
N LYS A 490 -17.79 -8.33 7.00
CA LYS A 490 -17.58 -9.70 7.47
C LYS A 490 -17.27 -10.65 6.32
N GLY A 491 -16.37 -11.60 6.57
CA GLY A 491 -15.84 -12.55 5.58
C GLY A 491 -14.87 -11.91 4.60
N VAL A 492 -14.39 -12.72 3.66
CA VAL A 492 -13.42 -12.29 2.63
C VAL A 492 -14.14 -11.67 1.44
N TRP A 493 -13.64 -10.54 0.95
CA TRP A 493 -14.19 -9.81 -0.19
C TRP A 493 -13.14 -9.60 -1.26
N SER A 494 -13.48 -9.90 -2.51
CA SER A 494 -12.60 -9.70 -3.65
C SER A 494 -13.22 -8.77 -4.70
N MET A 495 -12.40 -7.90 -5.29
CA MET A 495 -12.77 -7.06 -6.42
C MET A 495 -11.69 -7.16 -7.50
N GLU A 496 -12.10 -7.40 -8.74
CA GLU A 496 -11.23 -7.42 -9.93
C GLU A 496 -11.43 -6.14 -10.74
N ALA A 497 -10.35 -5.42 -11.02
CA ALA A 497 -10.36 -4.16 -11.78
C ALA A 497 -9.30 -4.17 -12.88
N GLU A 498 -9.68 -3.73 -14.07
CA GLU A 498 -8.82 -3.66 -15.26
C GLU A 498 -8.77 -2.20 -15.75
N PHE A 499 -7.60 -1.70 -16.20
CA PHE A 499 -7.45 -0.32 -16.67
C PHE A 499 -7.01 -0.23 -18.13
N SER A 500 -7.70 0.57 -18.92
CA SER A 500 -7.33 0.87 -20.32
C SER A 500 -6.98 2.35 -20.49
N ASN A 501 -6.09 2.65 -21.45
CA ASN A 501 -5.57 3.99 -21.73
C ASN A 501 -4.88 4.69 -20.54
N SER A 502 -4.39 3.92 -19.56
CA SER A 502 -3.74 4.43 -18.34
C SER A 502 -2.22 4.57 -18.44
N SER A 503 -1.61 4.32 -19.61
CA SER A 503 -0.15 4.17 -19.79
C SER A 503 0.69 5.31 -19.20
N ASN A 504 0.28 6.57 -19.42
CA ASN A 504 0.89 7.75 -18.78
C ASN A 504 -0.13 8.44 -17.85
N GLY A 505 -0.96 7.65 -17.17
CA GLY A 505 -2.02 8.11 -16.27
C GLY A 505 -1.70 7.82 -14.81
N TYR A 506 -2.16 8.70 -13.92
CA TYR A 506 -2.23 8.38 -12.49
C TYR A 506 -3.53 7.60 -12.24
N THR A 507 -3.42 6.32 -11.92
CA THR A 507 -4.54 5.39 -11.69
C THR A 507 -4.24 4.46 -10.52
N ALA A 508 -5.21 4.19 -9.67
CA ALA A 508 -5.02 3.33 -8.50
C ALA A 508 -6.31 2.63 -8.07
N VAL A 509 -6.15 1.53 -7.33
CA VAL A 509 -7.22 0.79 -6.63
C VAL A 509 -6.91 0.75 -5.15
N GLY A 510 -7.92 0.56 -4.30
CA GLY A 510 -7.68 0.50 -2.86
C GLY A 510 -8.92 0.42 -1.99
N ILE A 511 -8.80 0.94 -0.77
CA ILE A 511 -9.88 1.02 0.21
C ILE A 511 -10.01 2.43 0.81
N VAL A 512 -11.22 2.78 1.25
CA VAL A 512 -11.53 3.97 2.02
C VAL A 512 -12.28 3.59 3.31
N ARG A 513 -12.08 4.34 4.40
CA ARG A 513 -12.96 4.27 5.57
C ARG A 513 -14.42 4.45 5.16
N ASN A 514 -15.32 3.59 5.63
CA ASN A 514 -16.73 3.72 5.28
C ASN A 514 -17.33 5.06 5.75
N SER A 515 -16.90 5.55 6.91
CA SER A 515 -17.25 6.85 7.49
C SER A 515 -16.76 8.06 6.69
N HIS A 516 -15.72 7.91 5.87
CA HIS A 516 -15.15 9.01 5.10
C HIS A 516 -15.97 9.30 3.84
N LYS A 517 -16.43 10.54 3.70
CA LYS A 517 -17.07 11.05 2.48
C LYS A 517 -15.99 11.55 1.55
N ILE A 518 -15.98 11.06 0.32
CA ILE A 518 -15.04 11.45 -0.75
C ILE A 518 -15.64 12.67 -1.48
N PRO A 519 -14.99 13.85 -1.50
CA PRO A 519 -15.44 14.98 -2.31
C PRO A 519 -15.14 14.82 -3.81
N ALA A 520 -15.72 15.71 -4.63
CA ALA A 520 -15.20 15.97 -5.97
C ALA A 520 -13.75 16.49 -5.90
N ASP A 521 -12.98 16.31 -6.97
CA ASP A 521 -11.53 16.57 -7.04
C ASP A 521 -10.64 15.83 -6.01
N THR A 522 -11.11 14.71 -5.42
CA THR A 522 -10.30 13.97 -4.45
C THR A 522 -9.04 13.37 -5.11
N TYR A 523 -7.89 13.94 -4.77
CA TYR A 523 -6.57 13.34 -4.95
C TYR A 523 -6.23 12.48 -3.72
N ILE A 524 -5.99 11.18 -3.94
CA ILE A 524 -5.87 10.18 -2.87
C ILE A 524 -4.71 10.41 -1.89
N ASN A 525 -3.56 10.92 -2.36
CA ASN A 525 -2.37 11.14 -1.53
C ASN A 525 -2.22 12.62 -1.13
N LYS A 526 -3.28 13.19 -0.55
CA LYS A 526 -3.31 14.55 0.01
C LYS A 526 -4.25 14.63 1.20
N SER A 527 -3.79 15.22 2.29
CA SER A 527 -4.55 15.46 3.51
C SER A 527 -5.82 16.29 3.22
N PRO A 528 -6.99 15.94 3.78
CA PRO A 528 -7.22 14.91 4.80
C PRO A 528 -7.51 13.50 4.24
N HIS A 529 -7.40 13.27 2.94
CA HIS A 529 -7.82 12.02 2.30
C HIS A 529 -6.81 10.88 2.50
N ASP A 530 -5.51 11.21 2.53
CA ASP A 530 -4.41 10.26 2.76
C ASP A 530 -4.47 9.52 4.12
N GLN A 531 -5.11 10.11 5.13
CA GLN A 531 -5.36 9.48 6.43
C GLN A 531 -6.47 8.42 6.38
N ASN A 532 -7.30 8.44 5.33
CA ASN A 532 -8.58 7.73 5.23
C ASN A 532 -8.65 6.78 4.02
N ILE A 533 -7.63 6.79 3.15
CA ILE A 533 -7.54 6.01 1.90
C ILE A 533 -6.18 5.30 1.86
N ALA A 534 -6.20 4.00 1.60
CA ALA A 534 -5.03 3.21 1.20
C ALA A 534 -5.20 2.78 -0.26
N ALA A 535 -4.12 2.82 -1.05
CA ALA A 535 -4.19 2.47 -2.47
C ALA A 535 -2.90 1.81 -3.00
N TYR A 536 -3.04 1.05 -4.07
CA TYR A 536 -1.97 0.49 -4.89
C TYR A 536 -2.12 1.10 -6.29
N GLY A 537 -1.04 1.71 -6.81
CA GLY A 537 -1.14 2.67 -7.91
C GLY A 537 -0.07 2.56 -8.99
N LYS A 538 -0.41 3.15 -10.14
CA LYS A 538 0.42 3.37 -11.32
C LYS A 538 0.40 4.85 -11.68
N GLY A 539 1.55 5.37 -12.11
CA GLY A 539 1.69 6.73 -12.64
C GLY A 539 3.01 7.37 -12.27
N GLY A 540 3.09 8.70 -12.37
CA GLY A 540 4.26 9.51 -11.99
C GLY A 540 4.49 9.63 -10.48
N TRP A 541 4.33 8.55 -9.73
CA TRP A 541 4.57 8.45 -8.27
C TRP A 541 5.86 7.69 -7.93
N GLY A 542 6.64 7.30 -8.94
CA GLY A 542 7.73 6.33 -8.80
C GLY A 542 7.26 4.89 -9.05
N MET A 543 8.23 3.97 -9.20
CA MET A 543 7.94 2.56 -9.46
C MET A 543 7.14 1.91 -8.32
N ASN A 544 6.18 1.07 -8.70
CA ASN A 544 5.74 -0.06 -7.88
C ASN A 544 5.19 0.31 -6.49
N THR A 545 4.43 1.42 -6.40
CA THR A 545 4.05 2.07 -5.14
C THR A 545 2.68 1.67 -4.60
N VAL A 546 2.68 1.30 -3.32
CA VAL A 546 1.52 1.35 -2.42
C VAL A 546 1.56 2.68 -1.65
N LEU A 547 0.41 3.33 -1.48
CA LEU A 547 0.26 4.69 -0.96
C LEU A 547 -0.59 4.70 0.32
N TYR A 548 -0.09 5.35 1.39
CA TYR A 548 -0.85 5.58 2.62
C TYR A 548 -0.27 6.72 3.47
N LYS A 549 -1.12 7.56 4.08
CA LYS A 549 -0.73 8.66 5.00
C LYS A 549 0.35 9.61 4.45
N GLY A 550 0.38 9.83 3.13
CA GLY A 550 1.40 10.65 2.46
C GLY A 550 2.61 9.84 1.96
N SER A 551 2.88 8.69 2.57
CA SER A 551 4.02 7.82 2.27
C SER A 551 3.80 6.91 1.06
N TYR A 552 4.91 6.54 0.43
CA TYR A 552 4.98 5.59 -0.68
C TYR A 552 5.82 4.38 -0.24
N THR A 553 5.33 3.17 -0.47
CA THR A 553 6.03 1.91 -0.14
C THR A 553 6.25 1.10 -1.43
N PRO A 554 7.50 0.88 -1.85
CA PRO A 554 7.80 0.13 -3.07
C PRO A 554 7.78 -1.39 -2.83
N GLY A 555 7.21 -2.13 -3.78
CA GLY A 555 7.36 -3.58 -3.86
C GLY A 555 6.32 -4.31 -4.72
N ASN A 556 5.15 -3.71 -4.97
CA ASN A 556 4.12 -4.32 -5.83
C ASN A 556 4.33 -3.89 -7.27
N GLU A 557 4.43 -4.84 -8.20
CA GLU A 557 4.67 -4.60 -9.62
C GLU A 557 3.73 -3.56 -10.23
N MET A 558 4.22 -2.69 -11.12
CA MET A 558 3.39 -1.67 -11.77
C MET A 558 2.51 -2.28 -12.86
N PHE A 559 1.24 -2.53 -12.51
CA PHE A 559 0.21 -3.04 -13.41
C PHE A 559 0.06 -2.20 -14.70
N GLN A 560 0.02 -2.86 -15.85
CA GLN A 560 -0.04 -2.21 -17.16
C GLN A 560 -1.48 -1.97 -17.63
N ASN A 561 -1.65 -1.58 -18.90
CA ASN A 561 -2.97 -1.49 -19.48
C ASN A 561 -3.51 -2.91 -19.71
N ASN A 562 -4.79 -3.14 -19.44
CA ASN A 562 -5.52 -4.39 -19.65
C ASN A 562 -5.05 -5.59 -18.79
N GLN A 563 -4.13 -5.39 -17.84
CA GLN A 563 -3.88 -6.36 -16.77
C GLN A 563 -4.97 -6.27 -15.69
N ILE A 564 -5.26 -7.38 -15.03
CA ILE A 564 -6.27 -7.49 -13.97
C ILE A 564 -5.60 -7.28 -12.61
N VAL A 565 -5.98 -6.19 -11.95
CA VAL A 565 -5.61 -5.93 -10.56
C VAL A 565 -6.74 -6.44 -9.66
N ARG A 566 -6.46 -7.48 -8.88
CA ARG A 566 -7.41 -8.06 -7.91
C ARG A 566 -7.04 -7.62 -6.50
N LEU A 567 -8.05 -7.19 -5.74
CA LEU A 567 -7.94 -6.83 -4.34
C LEU A 567 -8.66 -7.88 -3.51
N GLU A 568 -8.07 -8.30 -2.40
CA GLU A 568 -8.72 -9.21 -1.45
C GLU A 568 -8.63 -8.63 -0.03
N PHE A 569 -9.80 -8.40 0.57
CA PHE A 569 -9.96 -7.90 1.93
C PHE A 569 -10.48 -9.01 2.82
N ASP A 570 -9.71 -9.39 3.84
CA ASP A 570 -10.08 -10.34 4.89
C ASP A 570 -10.44 -9.55 6.16
N SER A 571 -11.73 -9.56 6.53
CA SER A 571 -12.23 -8.83 7.70
C SER A 571 -11.80 -9.45 9.05
N GLU A 572 -11.42 -10.72 9.06
CA GLU A 572 -11.13 -11.47 10.29
C GLU A 572 -9.66 -11.33 10.68
N LYS A 573 -8.76 -11.33 9.69
CA LYS A 573 -7.36 -10.90 9.85
C LYS A 573 -7.19 -9.38 9.85
N GLY A 574 -8.14 -8.65 9.26
CA GLY A 574 -8.07 -7.20 9.07
C GLY A 574 -7.00 -6.81 8.05
N THR A 575 -6.91 -7.54 6.94
CA THR A 575 -5.86 -7.39 5.92
C THR A 575 -6.42 -7.07 4.54
N LEU A 576 -5.67 -6.30 3.74
CA LEU A 576 -5.93 -6.07 2.31
C LEU A 576 -4.68 -6.48 1.51
N THR A 577 -4.83 -7.51 0.69
CA THR A 577 -3.78 -8.04 -0.19
C THR A 577 -4.12 -7.73 -1.66
N PHE A 578 -3.08 -7.55 -2.48
CA PHE A 578 -3.21 -7.25 -3.90
C PHE A 578 -2.66 -8.41 -4.75
N PHE A 579 -3.23 -8.59 -5.94
CA PHE A 579 -2.78 -9.54 -6.94
C PHE A 579 -2.77 -8.84 -8.31
N LEU A 580 -1.82 -9.19 -9.16
CA LEU A 580 -1.69 -8.74 -10.55
C LEU A 580 -1.69 -9.97 -11.45
N ASP A 581 -2.68 -10.11 -12.34
CA ASP A 581 -2.89 -11.30 -13.17
C ASP A 581 -2.78 -12.62 -12.37
N GLU A 582 -3.48 -12.64 -11.22
CA GLU A 582 -3.48 -13.70 -10.20
C GLU A 582 -2.15 -13.95 -9.44
N VAL A 583 -1.08 -13.22 -9.74
CA VAL A 583 0.17 -13.23 -8.96
C VAL A 583 0.03 -12.32 -7.72
N GLN A 584 0.04 -12.91 -6.53
CA GLN A 584 0.00 -12.18 -5.27
C GLN A 584 1.21 -11.24 -5.13
N GLN A 585 0.94 -10.01 -4.68
CA GLN A 585 1.94 -8.96 -4.52
C GLN A 585 2.42 -8.86 -3.06
N PRO A 586 3.71 -8.53 -2.81
CA PRO A 586 4.33 -8.66 -1.48
C PRO A 586 3.96 -7.56 -0.48
N VAL A 587 3.62 -6.35 -0.93
CA VAL A 587 3.21 -5.23 -0.06
C VAL A 587 1.70 -5.28 0.17
N TYR A 588 1.29 -5.41 1.42
CA TYR A 588 -0.11 -5.55 1.81
C TYR A 588 -0.43 -4.67 3.04
N PHE A 589 -1.72 -4.44 3.30
CA PHE A 589 -2.14 -3.72 4.51
C PHE A 589 -2.64 -4.66 5.59
N SER A 590 -2.38 -4.31 6.86
CA SER A 590 -2.86 -5.02 8.04
C SER A 590 -3.58 -4.09 9.03
N ARG A 591 -4.18 -4.69 10.07
CA ARG A 591 -4.82 -3.99 11.23
C ARG A 591 -6.04 -3.15 10.85
N ILE A 592 -6.66 -3.41 9.70
CA ILE A 592 -7.91 -2.78 9.26
C ILE A 592 -9.07 -3.32 10.11
N LYS A 593 -9.30 -2.70 11.28
CA LYS A 593 -10.34 -3.07 12.25
C LYS A 593 -11.70 -2.40 12.00
N GLU A 594 -11.77 -1.52 11.02
CA GLU A 594 -12.94 -0.68 10.75
C GLU A 594 -13.58 -1.02 9.41
N LYS A 595 -14.88 -0.68 9.29
CA LYS A 595 -15.63 -0.90 8.06
C LYS A 595 -15.05 -0.07 6.92
N VAL A 596 -14.72 -0.70 5.80
CA VAL A 596 -14.14 -0.05 4.61
C VAL A 596 -14.98 -0.30 3.36
N ARG A 597 -14.69 0.43 2.28
CA ARG A 597 -15.27 0.26 0.94
C ARG A 597 -14.15 0.27 -0.09
N PHE A 598 -14.24 -0.54 -1.15
CA PHE A 598 -13.27 -0.48 -2.25
C PHE A 598 -13.35 0.86 -2.99
N ILE A 599 -12.21 1.35 -3.49
CA ILE A 599 -12.10 2.57 -4.30
C ILE A 599 -11.36 2.34 -5.62
N ILE A 600 -11.63 3.22 -6.58
CA ILE A 600 -10.90 3.37 -7.83
C ILE A 600 -10.59 4.86 -8.01
N TYR A 601 -9.34 5.16 -8.32
CA TYR A 601 -8.86 6.51 -8.60
C TYR A 601 -8.32 6.59 -10.03
N MET A 602 -8.64 7.67 -10.75
CA MET A 602 -8.11 7.97 -12.08
C MET A 602 -7.91 9.47 -12.25
N LYS A 603 -6.88 9.90 -12.99
CA LYS A 603 -6.60 11.32 -13.28
C LYS A 603 -6.73 11.77 -14.76
N LYS A 604 -6.47 10.89 -15.72
CA LYS A 604 -6.28 11.30 -17.13
C LYS A 604 -7.56 11.20 -17.96
N ILE A 605 -7.81 12.19 -18.82
CA ILE A 605 -8.84 12.15 -19.86
C ILE A 605 -8.68 10.90 -20.75
N GLY A 606 -9.78 10.26 -21.13
CA GLY A 606 -9.78 9.09 -22.01
C GLY A 606 -9.28 7.79 -21.38
N SER A 607 -8.84 7.81 -20.11
CA SER A 607 -8.63 6.60 -19.33
C SER A 607 -9.97 5.96 -18.92
N SER A 608 -10.00 4.64 -18.79
CA SER A 608 -11.16 3.92 -18.27
C SER A 608 -10.76 2.75 -17.40
N CYS A 609 -11.63 2.38 -16.47
CA CYS A 609 -11.49 1.19 -15.64
C CYS A 609 -12.74 0.31 -15.80
N ILE A 610 -12.56 -1.01 -15.91
CA ILE A 610 -13.64 -1.99 -15.88
C ILE A 610 -13.54 -2.74 -14.55
N ILE A 611 -14.58 -2.64 -13.72
CA ILE A 611 -14.76 -3.55 -12.59
C ILE A 611 -15.31 -4.85 -13.15
N ARG A 612 -14.45 -5.87 -13.22
CA ARG A 612 -14.76 -7.18 -13.81
C ARG A 612 -15.62 -8.03 -12.88
N SER A 613 -15.38 -7.96 -11.57
CA SER A 613 -16.25 -8.59 -10.59
C SER A 613 -16.13 -7.97 -9.19
N LEU A 614 -17.16 -8.24 -8.38
CA LEU A 614 -17.17 -8.09 -6.93
C LEU A 614 -17.69 -9.42 -6.36
N LYS A 615 -16.89 -10.10 -5.54
CA LYS A 615 -17.17 -11.43 -5.00
C LYS A 615 -17.01 -11.43 -3.48
N LYS A 616 -17.81 -12.20 -2.77
CA LYS A 616 -17.55 -12.57 -1.37
C LYS A 616 -17.04 -14.01 -1.32
N LEU A 617 -15.77 -14.20 -1.00
CA LEU A 617 -15.12 -15.51 -1.04
C LEU A 617 -15.47 -16.34 0.20
N VAL A 618 -15.39 -17.68 0.05
CA VAL A 618 -15.64 -18.64 1.13
C VAL A 618 -14.46 -18.69 2.11
N ALA A 619 -13.24 -18.53 1.60
CA ALA A 619 -11.99 -18.47 2.34
C ALA A 619 -11.00 -17.51 1.63
N PRO A 620 -9.91 -17.07 2.29
CA PRO A 620 -8.86 -16.28 1.64
C PRO A 620 -8.11 -17.08 0.56
N THR A 621 -7.71 -16.43 -0.53
CA THR A 621 -6.77 -16.99 -1.54
C THR A 621 -5.31 -16.60 -1.28
N VAL A 622 -5.08 -15.71 -0.30
CA VAL A 622 -3.75 -15.27 0.15
C VAL A 622 -2.89 -16.46 0.59
N LYS A 623 -1.72 -16.58 -0.02
CA LYS A 623 -0.60 -17.44 0.39
C LYS A 623 0.40 -16.63 1.21
N GLN A 624 1.23 -17.30 2.00
CA GLN A 624 2.39 -16.65 2.62
C GLN A 624 3.52 -16.54 1.59
N LEU A 625 4.11 -15.35 1.46
CA LEU A 625 5.32 -15.10 0.67
C LEU A 625 6.53 -14.86 1.60
N GLU A 626 7.75 -14.98 1.08
CA GLU A 626 8.98 -14.80 1.89
C GLU A 626 9.38 -13.31 2.02
N GLU A 627 9.03 -12.46 1.04
CA GLU A 627 9.40 -11.04 0.98
C GLU A 627 8.25 -10.08 1.35
N GLU A 628 7.30 -10.52 2.18
CA GLU A 628 6.12 -9.72 2.54
C GLU A 628 6.44 -8.41 3.28
N LYS A 629 5.73 -7.33 2.96
CA LYS A 629 5.88 -6.01 3.58
C LYS A 629 4.54 -5.52 4.14
N GLU A 630 4.40 -5.60 5.46
CA GLU A 630 3.21 -5.17 6.23
C GLU A 630 3.12 -3.63 6.37
N ILE A 631 2.15 -3.00 5.71
CA ILE A 631 1.76 -1.61 6.02
C ILE A 631 0.63 -1.61 7.05
N LYS A 632 0.86 -0.95 8.18
CA LYS A 632 -0.11 -0.86 9.29
C LYS A 632 -1.08 0.30 9.05
N TRP A 633 -2.37 -0.02 8.95
CA TRP A 633 -3.49 0.92 8.90
C TRP A 633 -3.63 1.67 10.24
#